data_AF-A0A196S9M8-F1
#
_entry.id   AF-A0A196S9M8-F1
#
_cell.length_a   1.000
_cell.length_b   1.000
_cell.length_c   1.000
_cell.angle_alpha   90.00
_cell.angle_beta   90.00
_cell.angle_gamma   90.00
#
_symmetry.space_group_name_H-M   'P 1'
#
loop_
_entity.id
_entity.type
_entity.pdbx_description
1 polymer ?
#
loop_
_entity_poly.entity_id
_entity_poly.type
_entity_poly.pdbx_seq_one_letter_code
_entity_poly.pdbx_strand_id
1 'polypeptide(L)'
;MDNLEKSLLDLVSSVIDVSKKRQLRLADLNALAKKAEAVKGSFLFTKRLINEMSNESAASKSYMTISAYEEQILRLNQQLSLESLEKQKREEFLEKKVRDLTSKVDSMEEGMYDPEAYYCLERDRCLEEANRLEDELQAMTLTSEKKELLLTEKMNECESLSLRLKESQTELAEKTTQVESSLKEQESMKSALAEREKQVNELQMRLSAVDEKKMEAEKEALQKDVVASNTVIAELNQKNEELTKALEELKLEEEKQTRLVDSQKASLKLAEEQVESMSKQVEEEKGKRECVEEKMAAMEEMVEREKEKVAELEAKRAELMEELSRLKSESEAASDEEERMAIEMECKQKEKRIEELEMSENALKEEVKKKDEALASLEERCRAAETREKVALMKAKKEEGSGEKQEEELVTRLREELEGVMKEKEELMSQLQKMEAQLKRVEEEKEKVEEEKSGVMEEKEALTSQLQKMEAQLKRVEEEKEKVEEEKSGVMKEKEELTSQLKELEEKMEELNQVKEALSGVMKEKETLLTQLKELEEKKEDLSVELNQVKEEKEELTSQLKELEEKNQEEPENSRIEELTTQLRKAEEEKEELEKELKEQRDVRNHSGSFGVVTLRKENEDLRKRVLELIVSRENALKSVYNLQSQLSFKQCELTSCEHQIGVLSSYLEEKNREIGKLKGELCVLNS
;
A
#
# COMPACT_ATOMS: atom_id res chain seq x y z
N MET A 1 -26.90 -77.76 82.53
CA MET A 1 -26.87 -76.39 82.00
C MET A 1 -25.44 -75.96 81.66
N ASP A 2 -24.45 -76.51 82.37
CA ASP A 2 -23.02 -76.16 82.27
C ASP A 2 -22.39 -76.35 80.87
N ASN A 3 -22.85 -77.32 80.07
CA ASN A 3 -22.33 -77.52 78.71
C ASN A 3 -22.80 -76.46 77.70
N LEU A 4 -23.96 -75.84 77.94
CA LEU A 4 -24.49 -74.79 77.07
C LEU A 4 -23.79 -73.46 77.36
N GLU A 5 -23.52 -73.19 78.63
CA GLU A 5 -22.82 -71.99 79.10
C GLU A 5 -21.36 -71.99 78.62
N LYS A 6 -20.69 -73.15 78.66
CA LYS A 6 -19.33 -73.29 78.12
C LYS A 6 -19.28 -73.09 76.59
N SER A 7 -20.24 -73.65 75.85
CA SER A 7 -20.34 -73.41 74.40
C SER A 7 -20.61 -71.95 74.05
N LEU A 8 -21.41 -71.25 74.86
CA LEU A 8 -21.68 -69.82 74.67
C LEU A 8 -20.45 -68.96 74.96
N LEU A 9 -19.71 -69.26 76.03
CA LEU A 9 -18.45 -68.59 76.34
C LEU A 9 -17.39 -68.79 75.25
N ASP A 10 -17.26 -70.01 74.72
CA ASP A 10 -16.34 -70.29 73.61
C ASP A 10 -16.75 -69.56 72.32
N LEU A 11 -18.05 -69.46 72.05
CA LEU A 11 -18.57 -68.69 70.91
C LEU A 11 -18.33 -67.19 71.06
N VAL A 12 -18.56 -66.63 72.26
CA VAL A 12 -18.30 -65.22 72.56
C VAL A 12 -16.81 -64.91 72.45
N SER A 13 -15.95 -65.79 72.97
CA SER A 13 -14.49 -65.64 72.86
C SER A 13 -14.02 -65.67 71.40
N SER A 14 -14.56 -66.60 70.60
CA SER A 14 -14.29 -66.68 69.15
C SER A 14 -14.74 -65.43 68.39
N VAL A 15 -15.91 -64.88 68.71
CA VAL A 15 -16.43 -63.63 68.10
C VAL A 15 -15.55 -62.43 68.46
N ILE A 16 -15.07 -62.34 69.71
CA ILE A 16 -14.14 -61.29 70.16
C ILE A 16 -12.81 -61.38 69.38
N ASP A 17 -12.27 -62.59 69.22
CA ASP A 17 -11.01 -62.79 68.48
C ASP A 17 -11.14 -62.46 66.99
N VAL A 18 -12.28 -62.80 66.37
CA VAL A 18 -12.57 -62.40 64.98
C VAL A 18 -12.72 -60.89 64.86
N SER A 19 -13.34 -60.23 65.83
CA SER A 19 -13.50 -58.77 65.86
C SER A 19 -12.14 -58.06 66.00
N LYS A 20 -11.28 -58.52 66.91
CA LYS A 20 -9.91 -58.01 67.06
C LYS A 20 -9.06 -58.21 65.80
N LYS A 21 -9.16 -59.39 65.15
CA LYS A 21 -8.49 -59.64 63.86
C LYS A 21 -8.99 -58.71 62.75
N ARG A 22 -10.29 -58.37 62.71
CA ARG A 22 -10.81 -57.39 61.76
C ARG A 22 -10.31 -55.97 62.03
N GLN A 23 -10.24 -55.56 63.30
CA GLN A 23 -9.70 -54.25 63.68
C GLN A 23 -8.21 -54.12 63.30
N LEU A 24 -7.41 -55.14 63.57
CA LEU A 24 -6.00 -55.18 63.15
C LEU A 24 -5.86 -55.05 61.62
N ARG A 25 -6.66 -55.78 60.84
CA ARG A 25 -6.66 -55.68 59.37
C ARG A 25 -7.07 -54.30 58.87
N LEU A 26 -8.03 -53.64 59.52
CA LEU A 26 -8.45 -52.28 59.18
C LEU A 26 -7.35 -51.25 59.50
N ALA A 27 -6.65 -51.41 60.62
CA ALA A 27 -5.49 -50.58 60.96
C ALA A 27 -4.36 -50.74 59.93
N ASP A 28 -4.07 -51.97 59.52
CA ASP A 28 -3.06 -52.27 58.49
C ASP A 28 -3.44 -51.68 57.13
N LEU A 29 -4.71 -51.79 56.72
CA LEU A 29 -5.24 -51.19 55.49
C LEU A 29 -5.14 -49.65 55.50
N ASN A 30 -5.48 -49.02 56.62
CA ASN A 30 -5.34 -47.56 56.77
C ASN A 30 -3.87 -47.11 56.78
N ALA A 31 -2.98 -47.89 57.37
CA ALA A 31 -1.53 -47.64 57.32
C ALA A 31 -0.99 -47.78 55.88
N LEU A 32 -1.48 -48.77 55.13
CA LEU A 32 -1.15 -48.94 53.71
C LEU A 32 -1.67 -47.76 52.86
N ALA A 33 -2.90 -47.29 53.13
CA ALA A 33 -3.49 -46.15 52.43
C ALA A 33 -2.70 -44.85 52.69
N LYS A 34 -2.27 -44.61 53.94
CA LYS A 34 -1.38 -43.48 54.27
C LYS A 34 -0.03 -43.57 53.57
N LYS A 35 0.55 -44.77 53.48
CA LYS A 35 1.80 -44.99 52.72
C LYS A 35 1.60 -44.76 51.23
N ALA A 36 0.47 -45.17 50.66
CA ALA A 36 0.15 -44.94 49.25
C ALA A 36 -0.05 -43.44 48.93
N GLU A 37 -0.73 -42.71 49.81
CA GLU A 37 -0.86 -41.23 49.74
C GLU A 37 0.50 -40.54 49.82
N ALA A 38 1.38 -40.95 50.74
CA ALA A 38 2.74 -40.41 50.85
C ALA A 38 3.57 -40.66 49.58
N VAL A 39 3.50 -41.86 49.00
CA VAL A 39 4.17 -42.20 47.74
C VAL A 39 3.61 -41.37 46.59
N LYS A 40 2.29 -41.19 46.51
CA LYS A 40 1.64 -40.35 45.49
C LYS A 40 2.06 -38.87 45.62
N GLY A 41 2.16 -38.34 46.83
CA GLY A 41 2.69 -37.01 47.10
C GLY A 41 4.14 -36.86 46.63
N SER A 42 4.99 -37.85 46.93
CA SER A 42 6.39 -37.85 46.46
C SER A 42 6.50 -37.89 44.94
N PHE A 43 5.66 -38.68 44.26
CA PHE A 43 5.68 -38.78 42.80
C PHE A 43 5.22 -37.49 42.12
N LEU A 44 4.19 -36.83 42.66
CA LEU A 44 3.74 -35.52 42.16
C LEU A 44 4.80 -34.43 42.35
N PHE A 45 5.51 -34.46 43.46
CA PHE A 45 6.64 -33.55 43.72
C PHE A 45 7.76 -33.78 42.70
N THR A 46 8.17 -35.03 42.46
CA THR A 46 9.20 -35.35 41.46
C THR A 46 8.75 -34.96 40.04
N LYS A 47 7.47 -35.16 39.70
CA LYS A 47 6.93 -34.74 38.40
C LYS A 47 6.95 -33.21 38.22
N ARG A 48 6.67 -32.46 39.29
CA ARG A 48 6.77 -30.98 39.28
C ARG A 48 8.22 -30.52 39.06
N LEU A 49 9.16 -31.10 39.80
CA LEU A 49 10.60 -30.84 39.65
C LEU A 49 11.12 -31.13 38.24
N ILE A 50 10.71 -32.27 37.64
CA ILE A 50 11.11 -32.61 36.27
C ILE A 50 10.55 -31.60 35.26
N ASN A 51 9.30 -31.16 35.42
CA ASN A 51 8.72 -30.14 34.54
C ASN A 51 9.40 -28.78 34.69
N GLU A 52 9.73 -28.37 35.91
CA GLU A 52 10.47 -27.12 36.17
C GLU A 52 11.86 -27.15 35.54
N MET A 53 12.64 -28.23 35.73
CA MET A 53 13.95 -28.38 35.09
C MET A 53 13.86 -28.43 33.55
N SER A 54 12.80 -29.05 33.02
CA SER A 54 12.60 -29.12 31.56
C SER A 54 12.24 -27.75 30.97
N ASN A 55 11.45 -26.95 31.69
CA ASN A 55 11.10 -25.59 31.30
C ASN A 55 12.30 -24.62 31.42
N GLU A 56 13.10 -24.72 32.48
CA GLU A 56 14.35 -23.96 32.60
C GLU A 56 15.35 -24.32 31.50
N SER A 57 15.45 -25.60 31.13
CA SER A 57 16.29 -26.02 30.01
C SER A 57 15.82 -25.42 28.67
N ALA A 58 14.51 -25.35 28.45
CA ALA A 58 13.94 -24.74 27.25
C ALA A 58 14.15 -23.21 27.22
N ALA A 59 13.96 -22.53 28.36
CA ALA A 59 14.20 -21.10 28.49
C ALA A 59 15.69 -20.75 28.28
N SER A 60 16.60 -21.54 28.86
CA SER A 60 18.05 -21.36 28.69
C SER A 60 18.49 -21.55 27.23
N LYS A 61 17.92 -22.54 26.53
CA LYS A 61 18.15 -22.72 25.09
C LYS A 61 17.62 -21.53 24.29
N SER A 62 16.39 -21.07 24.56
CA SER A 62 15.82 -19.90 23.89
C SER A 62 16.70 -18.67 24.06
N TYR A 63 17.19 -18.41 25.28
CA TYR A 63 18.09 -17.30 25.59
C TYR A 63 19.43 -17.37 24.82
N MET A 64 20.03 -18.55 24.75
CA MET A 64 21.23 -18.79 23.94
C MET A 64 20.99 -18.50 22.45
N THR A 65 19.83 -18.88 21.91
CA THR A 65 19.47 -18.62 20.51
C THR A 65 19.26 -17.13 20.24
N ILE A 66 18.58 -16.42 21.14
CA ILE A 66 18.35 -14.97 21.04
C ILE A 66 19.68 -14.22 21.06
N SER A 67 20.56 -14.55 22.01
CA SER A 67 21.89 -13.94 22.11
C SER A 67 22.75 -14.18 20.86
N ALA A 68 22.66 -15.37 20.24
CA ALA A 68 23.35 -15.65 18.98
C ALA A 68 22.81 -14.82 17.81
N TYR A 69 21.48 -14.59 17.75
CA TYR A 69 20.88 -13.73 16.73
C TYR A 69 21.24 -12.25 16.94
N GLU A 70 21.29 -11.77 18.18
CA GLU A 70 21.73 -10.41 18.50
C GLU A 70 23.17 -10.16 18.06
N GLU A 71 24.09 -11.10 18.32
CA GLU A 71 25.46 -11.03 17.81
C GLU A 71 25.52 -11.00 16.28
N GLN A 72 24.68 -11.78 15.60
CA GLN A 72 24.64 -11.82 14.15
C GLN A 72 24.13 -10.50 13.56
N ILE A 73 23.11 -9.89 14.16
CA ILE A 73 22.58 -8.57 13.78
C ILE A 73 23.67 -7.50 13.96
N LEU A 74 24.40 -7.53 15.09
CA LEU A 74 25.49 -6.59 15.34
C LEU A 74 26.60 -6.71 14.28
N ARG A 75 27.00 -7.93 13.90
CA ARG A 75 28.00 -8.15 12.84
C ARG A 75 27.53 -7.64 11.48
N LEU A 76 26.26 -7.89 11.12
CA LEU A 76 25.67 -7.41 9.88
C LEU A 76 25.62 -5.88 9.83
N ASN A 77 25.21 -5.24 10.92
CA ASN A 77 25.19 -3.77 11.01
C ASN A 77 26.59 -3.18 10.88
N GLN A 78 27.60 -3.82 11.48
CA GLN A 78 28.98 -3.38 11.36
C GLN A 78 29.50 -3.53 9.92
N GLN A 79 29.12 -4.61 9.22
CA GLN A 79 29.48 -4.83 7.82
C GLN A 79 28.79 -3.81 6.89
N LEU A 80 27.49 -3.55 7.08
CA LEU A 80 26.75 -2.53 6.32
C LEU A 80 27.34 -1.13 6.52
N SER A 81 27.79 -0.81 7.73
CA SER A 81 28.47 0.46 8.02
C SER A 81 29.79 0.59 7.25
N LEU A 82 30.58 -0.49 7.18
CA LEU A 82 31.83 -0.51 6.41
C LEU A 82 31.57 -0.38 4.90
N GLU A 83 30.61 -1.11 4.35
CA GLU A 83 30.23 -1.02 2.93
C GLU A 83 29.71 0.37 2.56
N SER A 84 28.92 0.99 3.44
CA SER A 84 28.44 2.36 3.25
C SER A 84 29.60 3.37 3.20
N LEU A 85 30.59 3.22 4.10
CA LEU A 85 31.78 4.06 4.12
C LEU A 85 32.67 3.86 2.86
N GLU A 86 32.81 2.62 2.38
CA GLU A 86 33.53 2.33 1.13
C GLU A 86 32.82 2.93 -0.08
N LYS A 87 31.48 2.85 -0.13
CA LYS A 87 30.69 3.48 -1.18
C LYS A 87 30.87 5.00 -1.19
N GLN A 88 30.81 5.63 -0.02
CA GLN A 88 31.05 7.07 0.12
C GLN A 88 32.45 7.46 -0.39
N LYS A 89 33.51 6.75 0.01
CA LYS A 89 34.86 7.01 -0.49
C LYS A 89 34.98 6.86 -2.01
N ARG A 90 34.23 5.93 -2.60
CA ARG A 90 34.20 5.71 -4.04
C ARG A 90 33.48 6.84 -4.78
N GLU A 91 32.37 7.33 -4.23
CA GLU A 91 31.65 8.50 -4.73
C GLU A 91 32.53 9.75 -4.67
N GLU A 92 33.17 10.03 -3.52
CA GLU A 92 34.10 11.16 -3.37
C GLU A 92 35.25 11.11 -4.38
N PHE A 93 35.80 9.91 -4.63
CA PHE A 93 36.83 9.71 -5.64
C PHE A 93 36.33 10.00 -7.07
N LEU A 94 35.13 9.52 -7.40
CA LEU A 94 34.52 9.77 -8.71
C LEU A 94 34.18 11.24 -8.91
N GLU A 95 33.61 11.92 -7.91
CA GLU A 95 33.36 13.37 -7.97
C GLU A 95 34.63 14.19 -8.16
N LYS A 96 35.71 13.81 -7.48
CA LYS A 96 37.01 14.46 -7.67
C LYS A 96 37.50 14.28 -9.11
N LYS A 97 37.39 13.06 -9.64
CA LYS A 97 37.81 12.76 -11.01
C LYS A 97 36.96 13.49 -12.06
N VAL A 98 35.66 13.64 -11.83
CA VAL A 98 34.77 14.45 -12.69
C VAL A 98 35.21 15.91 -12.65
N ARG A 99 35.43 16.49 -11.47
CA ARG A 99 35.92 17.88 -11.34
C ARG A 99 37.25 18.11 -12.04
N ASP A 100 38.20 17.18 -11.91
CA ASP A 100 39.50 17.27 -12.58
C ASP A 100 39.35 17.21 -14.10
N LEU A 101 38.46 16.35 -14.61
CA LEU A 101 38.17 16.26 -16.05
C LEU A 101 37.44 17.49 -16.58
N THR A 102 36.45 18.01 -15.86
CA THR A 102 35.74 19.25 -16.21
C THR A 102 36.72 20.41 -16.29
N SER A 103 37.55 20.61 -15.27
CA SER A 103 38.57 21.67 -15.27
C SER A 103 39.54 21.54 -16.46
N LYS A 104 39.85 20.30 -16.86
CA LYS A 104 40.71 20.04 -18.02
C LYS A 104 40.03 20.36 -19.35
N VAL A 105 38.73 20.04 -19.47
CA VAL A 105 37.92 20.41 -20.64
C VAL A 105 37.79 21.93 -20.73
N ASP A 106 37.48 22.61 -19.63
CA ASP A 106 37.36 24.07 -19.59
C ASP A 106 38.68 24.74 -20.01
N SER A 107 39.82 24.24 -19.53
CA SER A 107 41.15 24.73 -19.94
C SER A 107 41.50 24.46 -21.41
N MET A 108 40.93 23.38 -21.99
CA MET A 108 41.09 23.07 -23.40
C MET A 108 40.21 23.97 -24.27
N GLU A 109 38.97 24.24 -23.84
CA GLU A 109 38.04 25.12 -24.55
C GLU A 109 38.55 26.57 -24.57
N GLU A 110 39.11 27.08 -23.47
CA GLU A 110 39.76 28.40 -23.42
C GLU A 110 41.01 28.52 -24.31
N GLY A 111 41.69 27.40 -24.60
CA GLY A 111 42.91 27.38 -25.42
C GLY A 111 42.68 27.08 -26.92
N MET A 112 41.51 26.57 -27.29
CA MET A 112 41.23 26.11 -28.67
C MET A 112 40.39 27.08 -29.50
N TYR A 113 39.77 28.08 -28.87
CA TYR A 113 39.02 29.11 -29.58
C TYR A 113 39.80 30.42 -29.54
N ASP A 114 40.77 30.57 -30.45
CA ASP A 114 41.27 31.88 -30.86
C ASP A 114 40.41 32.34 -32.04
N PRO A 115 39.42 33.24 -31.81
CA PRO A 115 38.52 33.69 -32.86
C PRO A 115 39.29 34.36 -33.99
N GLU A 116 40.45 34.95 -33.69
CA GLU A 116 41.27 35.69 -34.65
C GLU A 116 42.06 34.74 -35.56
N ALA A 117 42.52 33.59 -35.05
CA ALA A 117 43.11 32.53 -35.86
C ALA A 117 42.10 31.86 -36.79
N TYR A 118 40.87 31.63 -36.33
CA TYR A 118 39.79 31.10 -37.15
C TYR A 118 39.40 32.07 -38.28
N TYR A 119 39.24 33.36 -37.97
CA TYR A 119 39.00 34.39 -39.01
C TYR A 119 40.18 34.53 -39.98
N CYS A 120 41.42 34.37 -39.53
CA CYS A 120 42.58 34.40 -40.43
C CYS A 120 42.62 33.20 -41.37
N LEU A 121 42.33 31.98 -40.88
CA LEU A 121 42.27 30.77 -41.71
C LEU A 121 41.14 30.83 -42.73
N GLU A 122 39.96 31.31 -42.33
CA GLU A 122 38.81 31.44 -43.25
C GLU A 122 39.06 32.55 -44.29
N ARG A 123 39.71 33.64 -43.89
CA ARG A 123 40.13 34.72 -44.81
C ARG A 123 41.19 34.24 -45.79
N ASP A 124 42.21 33.53 -45.33
CA ASP A 124 43.30 33.03 -46.17
C ASP A 124 42.80 31.95 -47.13
N ARG A 125 41.88 31.10 -46.70
CA ARG A 125 41.16 30.15 -47.56
C ARG A 125 40.34 30.86 -48.65
N CYS A 126 39.59 31.91 -48.29
CA CYS A 126 38.86 32.71 -49.28
C CYS A 126 39.80 33.45 -50.27
N LEU A 127 40.97 33.88 -49.82
CA LEU A 127 42.00 34.52 -50.65
C LEU A 127 42.69 33.52 -51.59
N GLU A 128 43.02 32.33 -51.11
CA GLU A 128 43.58 31.24 -51.93
C GLU A 128 42.57 30.78 -52.99
N GLU A 129 41.29 30.68 -52.64
CA GLU A 129 40.23 30.28 -53.57
C GLU A 129 39.94 31.37 -54.60
N ALA A 130 40.03 32.65 -54.22
CA ALA A 130 39.95 33.78 -55.14
C ALA A 130 41.15 33.84 -56.11
N ASN A 131 42.38 33.65 -55.61
CA ASN A 131 43.58 33.62 -56.45
C ASN A 131 43.56 32.42 -57.41
N ARG A 132 43.06 31.25 -56.96
CA ARG A 132 42.90 30.07 -57.81
C ARG A 132 41.92 30.33 -58.95
N LEU A 133 40.80 31.00 -58.67
CA LEU A 133 39.81 31.38 -59.68
C LEU A 133 40.36 32.44 -60.65
N GLU A 134 41.21 33.36 -60.18
CA GLU A 134 41.88 34.37 -61.02
C GLU A 134 42.93 33.74 -61.95
N ASP A 135 43.71 32.77 -61.46
CA ASP A 135 44.66 31.98 -62.24
C ASP A 135 43.93 31.08 -63.27
N GLU A 136 42.80 30.46 -62.90
CA GLU A 136 41.93 29.70 -63.81
C GLU A 136 41.33 30.61 -64.90
N LEU A 137 41.01 31.87 -64.59
CA LEU A 137 40.52 32.87 -65.56
C LEU A 137 41.63 33.33 -66.53
N GLN A 138 42.86 33.50 -66.04
CA GLN A 138 44.03 33.87 -66.86
C GLN A 138 44.53 32.72 -67.75
N ALA A 139 44.31 31.46 -67.35
CA ALA A 139 44.63 30.29 -68.16
C ALA A 139 43.66 30.06 -69.35
N MET A 140 42.50 30.73 -69.37
CA MET A 140 41.45 30.55 -70.39
C MET A 140 41.62 31.38 -71.69
N THR A 141 42.79 31.99 -71.95
CA THR A 141 43.16 32.46 -73.30
C THR A 141 43.62 31.32 -74.20
N LEU A 142 42.69 30.42 -74.53
CA LEU A 142 42.88 29.35 -75.52
C LEU A 142 42.04 29.61 -76.77
N THR A 143 42.61 29.25 -77.93
CA THR A 143 42.04 29.35 -79.28
C THR A 143 40.69 28.62 -79.40
N SER A 144 39.82 29.09 -80.30
CA SER A 144 38.37 28.76 -80.29
C SER A 144 38.01 27.26 -80.35
N GLU A 145 38.86 26.41 -80.93
CA GLU A 145 38.63 24.95 -80.97
C GLU A 145 38.81 24.25 -79.61
N LYS A 146 39.69 24.76 -78.74
CA LYS A 146 39.83 24.23 -77.37
C LYS A 146 38.70 24.68 -76.45
N LYS A 147 38.06 25.82 -76.76
CA LYS A 147 36.90 26.31 -76.01
C LYS A 147 35.68 25.40 -76.20
N GLU A 148 35.40 24.94 -77.42
CA GLU A 148 34.26 24.03 -77.65
C GLU A 148 34.44 22.65 -77.01
N LEU A 149 35.65 22.07 -77.06
CA LEU A 149 35.96 20.80 -76.40
C LEU A 149 35.88 20.91 -74.87
N LEU A 150 36.44 21.97 -74.29
CA LEU A 150 36.35 22.22 -72.86
C LEU A 150 34.89 22.51 -72.44
N LEU A 151 34.11 23.22 -73.25
CA LEU A 151 32.70 23.52 -72.95
C LEU A 151 31.85 22.24 -72.96
N THR A 152 32.10 21.33 -73.91
CA THR A 152 31.40 20.03 -73.97
C THR A 152 31.83 19.10 -72.85
N GLU A 153 33.11 19.04 -72.53
CA GLU A 153 33.63 18.25 -71.41
C GLU A 153 33.10 18.78 -70.07
N LYS A 154 33.05 20.11 -69.89
CA LYS A 154 32.46 20.76 -68.71
C LYS A 154 30.95 20.67 -68.66
N MET A 155 30.24 20.66 -69.79
CA MET A 155 28.80 20.36 -69.83
C MET A 155 28.53 18.93 -69.38
N ASN A 156 29.28 17.95 -69.87
CA ASN A 156 29.15 16.55 -69.46
C ASN A 156 29.51 16.36 -67.97
N GLU A 157 30.52 17.06 -67.47
CA GLU A 157 30.85 17.10 -66.04
C GLU A 157 29.71 17.73 -65.21
N CYS A 158 29.12 18.84 -65.67
CA CYS A 158 27.97 19.48 -65.03
C CYS A 158 26.74 18.57 -65.04
N GLU A 159 26.46 17.85 -66.13
CA GLU A 159 25.37 16.88 -66.20
C GLU A 159 25.62 15.69 -65.26
N SER A 160 26.85 15.16 -65.20
CA SER A 160 27.22 14.09 -64.27
C SER A 160 27.09 14.54 -62.81
N LEU A 161 27.55 15.75 -62.48
CA LEU A 161 27.44 16.33 -61.15
C LEU A 161 25.98 16.63 -60.79
N SER A 162 25.17 17.11 -61.73
CA SER A 162 23.73 17.34 -61.54
C SER A 162 22.97 16.05 -61.27
N LEU A 163 23.34 14.96 -61.96
CA LEU A 163 22.78 13.63 -61.71
C LEU A 163 23.17 13.11 -60.32
N ARG A 164 24.46 13.21 -59.96
CA ARG A 164 24.97 12.82 -58.63
C ARG A 164 24.38 13.66 -57.51
N LEU A 165 24.11 14.94 -57.76
CA LEU A 165 23.46 15.85 -56.82
C LEU A 165 22.00 15.42 -56.60
N LYS A 166 21.27 15.07 -57.66
CA LYS A 166 19.90 14.54 -57.55
C LYS A 166 19.87 13.22 -56.78
N GLU A 167 20.77 12.29 -57.08
CA GLU A 167 20.90 11.02 -56.35
C GLU A 167 21.19 11.26 -54.87
N SER A 168 22.14 12.15 -54.56
CA SER A 168 22.46 12.52 -53.17
C SER A 168 21.28 13.20 -52.47
N GLN A 169 20.53 14.05 -53.17
CA GLN A 169 19.32 14.69 -52.63
C GLN A 169 18.21 13.69 -52.33
N THR A 170 18.02 12.69 -53.19
CA THR A 170 17.06 11.59 -52.93
C THR A 170 17.50 10.72 -51.77
N GLU A 171 18.78 10.36 -51.67
CA GLU A 171 19.33 9.60 -50.55
C GLU A 171 19.20 10.37 -49.24
N LEU A 172 19.44 11.69 -49.27
CA LEU A 172 19.26 12.56 -48.10
C LEU A 172 17.79 12.62 -47.66
N ALA A 173 16.84 12.68 -48.59
CA ALA A 173 15.41 12.68 -48.29
C ALA A 173 14.94 11.34 -47.69
N GLU A 174 15.44 10.22 -48.19
CA GLU A 174 15.18 8.89 -47.60
C GLU A 174 15.79 8.74 -46.21
N LYS A 175 17.03 9.21 -46.01
CA LYS A 175 17.67 9.24 -44.69
C LYS A 175 16.90 10.14 -43.71
N THR A 176 16.41 11.29 -44.16
CA THR A 176 15.66 12.24 -43.33
C THR A 176 14.34 11.63 -42.88
N THR A 177 13.60 10.99 -43.79
CA THR A 177 12.34 10.30 -43.44
C THR A 177 12.55 9.10 -42.51
N GLN A 178 13.65 8.35 -42.68
CA GLN A 178 14.03 7.26 -41.78
C GLN A 178 14.42 7.76 -40.38
N VAL A 179 15.09 8.90 -40.28
CA VAL A 179 15.41 9.54 -38.99
C VAL A 179 14.13 10.02 -38.31
N GLU A 180 13.22 10.68 -39.05
CA GLU A 180 11.93 11.13 -38.51
C GLU A 180 11.05 9.98 -37.99
N SER A 181 11.02 8.84 -38.71
CA SER A 181 10.28 7.65 -38.23
C SER A 181 10.90 7.08 -36.96
N SER A 182 12.23 6.99 -36.91
CA SER A 182 12.96 6.51 -35.74
C SER A 182 12.78 7.45 -34.53
N LEU A 183 12.70 8.76 -34.77
CA LEU A 183 12.47 9.77 -33.73
C LEU A 183 11.06 9.64 -33.14
N LYS A 184 10.05 9.44 -33.98
CA LYS A 184 8.67 9.16 -33.53
C LYS A 184 8.57 7.86 -32.72
N GLU A 185 9.26 6.80 -33.14
CA GLU A 185 9.34 5.56 -32.35
C GLU A 185 10.03 5.78 -31.00
N GLN A 186 11.10 6.58 -30.98
CA GLN A 186 11.81 6.91 -29.74
C GLN A 186 10.94 7.74 -28.78
N GLU A 187 10.17 8.70 -29.27
CA GLU A 187 9.20 9.47 -28.47
C GLU A 187 8.08 8.59 -27.92
N SER A 188 7.53 7.71 -28.75
CA SER A 188 6.57 6.67 -28.35
C SER A 188 7.12 5.79 -27.21
N MET A 189 8.36 5.29 -27.36
CA MET A 189 8.99 4.48 -26.33
C MET A 189 9.27 5.27 -25.05
N LYS A 190 9.67 6.54 -25.13
CA LYS A 190 9.83 7.42 -23.96
C LYS A 190 8.52 7.62 -23.21
N SER A 191 7.42 7.85 -23.93
CA SER A 191 6.09 7.97 -23.33
C SER A 191 5.69 6.69 -22.60
N ALA A 192 5.88 5.53 -23.24
CA ALA A 192 5.59 4.23 -22.64
C ALA A 192 6.46 3.93 -21.40
N LEU A 193 7.73 4.36 -21.43
CA LEU A 193 8.65 4.25 -20.29
C LEU A 193 8.19 5.10 -19.10
N ALA A 194 7.82 6.37 -19.34
CA ALA A 194 7.31 7.26 -18.31
C ALA A 194 6.02 6.71 -17.67
N GLU A 195 5.15 6.11 -18.47
CA GLU A 195 3.91 5.51 -17.97
C GLU A 195 4.19 4.23 -17.16
N ARG A 196 5.17 3.42 -17.57
CA ARG A 196 5.64 2.27 -16.78
C ARG A 196 6.30 2.70 -15.47
N GLU A 197 7.13 3.74 -15.46
CA GLU A 197 7.70 4.29 -14.23
C GLU A 197 6.61 4.77 -13.27
N LYS A 198 5.58 5.43 -13.79
CA LYS A 198 4.43 5.87 -12.99
C LYS A 198 3.69 4.68 -12.35
N GLN A 199 3.47 3.61 -13.11
CA GLN A 199 2.86 2.37 -12.59
C GLN A 199 3.74 1.68 -11.54
N VAL A 200 5.06 1.63 -11.75
CA VAL A 200 6.00 1.03 -10.79
C VAL A 200 5.97 1.82 -9.48
N ASN A 201 6.04 3.16 -9.54
CA ASN A 201 5.97 4.01 -8.35
C ASN A 201 4.65 3.83 -7.59
N GLU A 202 3.52 3.72 -8.30
CA GLU A 202 2.21 3.49 -7.68
C GLU A 202 2.13 2.11 -7.01
N LEU A 203 2.62 1.06 -7.66
CA LEU A 203 2.69 -0.27 -7.06
C LEU A 203 3.61 -0.31 -5.84
N GLN A 204 4.72 0.42 -5.88
CA GLN A 204 5.69 0.48 -4.79
C GLN A 204 5.11 1.20 -3.56
N MET A 205 4.35 2.29 -3.76
CA MET A 205 3.58 2.94 -2.68
C MET A 205 2.49 2.04 -2.11
N ARG A 206 1.79 1.28 -2.96
CA ARG A 206 0.77 0.33 -2.49
C ARG A 206 1.39 -0.80 -1.67
N LEU A 207 2.57 -1.29 -2.06
CA LEU A 207 3.30 -2.33 -1.33
C LEU A 207 3.71 -1.82 0.05
N SER A 208 4.32 -0.63 0.13
CA SER A 208 4.73 -0.04 1.42
C SER A 208 3.54 0.22 2.34
N ALA A 209 2.41 0.69 1.80
CA ALA A 209 1.20 0.92 2.58
C ALA A 209 0.57 -0.38 3.12
N VAL A 210 0.68 -1.49 2.39
CA VAL A 210 0.22 -2.81 2.85
C VAL A 210 1.13 -3.33 3.96
N ASP A 211 2.45 -3.19 3.80
CA ASP A 211 3.41 -3.59 4.82
C ASP A 211 3.25 -2.78 6.12
N GLU A 212 3.05 -1.46 6.02
CA GLU A 212 2.76 -0.59 7.18
C GLU A 212 1.45 -1.00 7.88
N LYS A 213 0.36 -1.22 7.13
CA LYS A 213 -0.92 -1.65 7.73
C LYS A 213 -0.81 -3.00 8.43
N LYS A 214 -0.05 -3.93 7.84
CA LYS A 214 0.15 -5.26 8.42
C LYS A 214 0.99 -5.18 9.69
N MET A 215 2.05 -4.38 9.69
CA MET A 215 2.90 -4.12 10.86
C MET A 215 2.12 -3.42 11.98
N GLU A 216 1.28 -2.45 11.66
CA GLU A 216 0.47 -1.74 12.66
C GLU A 216 -0.59 -2.68 13.28
N ALA A 217 -1.24 -3.52 12.47
CA ALA A 217 -2.18 -4.53 12.97
C ALA A 217 -1.51 -5.58 13.87
N GLU A 218 -0.29 -6.02 13.51
CA GLU A 218 0.48 -6.98 14.32
C GLU A 218 0.96 -6.34 15.63
N LYS A 219 1.38 -5.08 15.60
CA LYS A 219 1.72 -4.28 16.78
C LYS A 219 0.52 -4.10 17.70
N GLU A 220 -0.65 -3.77 17.15
CA GLU A 220 -1.88 -3.58 17.92
C GLU A 220 -2.34 -4.90 18.58
N ALA A 221 -2.22 -6.02 17.87
CA ALA A 221 -2.49 -7.35 18.42
C ALA A 221 -1.54 -7.70 19.58
N LEU A 222 -0.22 -7.53 19.39
CA LEU A 222 0.77 -7.78 20.44
C LEU A 222 0.56 -6.86 21.65
N GLN A 223 0.20 -5.60 21.42
CA GLN A 223 -0.09 -4.64 22.49
C GLN A 223 -1.31 -5.06 23.30
N LYS A 224 -2.33 -5.62 22.64
CA LYS A 224 -3.52 -6.20 23.29
C LYS A 224 -3.18 -7.41 24.15
N ASP A 225 -2.32 -8.29 23.65
CA ASP A 225 -1.83 -9.47 24.40
C ASP A 225 -0.97 -9.09 25.61
N VAL A 226 -0.14 -8.06 25.48
CA VAL A 226 0.66 -7.51 26.60
C VAL A 226 -0.26 -6.93 27.67
N VAL A 227 -1.28 -6.16 27.28
CA VAL A 227 -2.27 -5.62 28.23
C VAL A 227 -3.00 -6.76 28.93
N ALA A 228 -3.45 -7.78 28.21
CA ALA A 228 -4.10 -8.95 28.79
C ALA A 228 -3.19 -9.70 29.78
N SER A 229 -1.92 -9.94 29.43
CA SER A 229 -0.94 -10.54 30.35
C SER A 229 -0.72 -9.69 31.59
N ASN A 230 -0.59 -8.37 31.44
CA ASN A 230 -0.37 -7.47 32.58
C ASN A 230 -1.57 -7.47 33.54
N THR A 231 -2.80 -7.55 33.03
CA THR A 231 -4.00 -7.71 33.86
C THR A 231 -3.97 -9.02 34.65
N VAL A 232 -3.62 -10.14 34.00
CA VAL A 232 -3.50 -11.44 34.69
C VAL A 232 -2.38 -11.42 35.73
N ILE A 233 -1.25 -10.78 35.45
CA ILE A 233 -0.16 -10.60 36.41
C ILE A 233 -0.63 -9.77 37.62
N ALA A 234 -1.38 -8.71 37.40
CA ALA A 234 -1.93 -7.90 38.49
C ALA A 234 -2.90 -8.70 39.37
N GLU A 235 -3.81 -9.48 38.78
CA GLU A 235 -4.72 -10.38 39.51
C GLU A 235 -3.96 -11.45 40.32
N LEU A 236 -2.93 -12.06 39.73
CA LEU A 236 -2.08 -13.04 40.42
C LEU A 236 -1.30 -12.40 41.58
N ASN A 237 -0.79 -11.18 41.40
CA ASN A 237 -0.08 -10.46 42.46
C ASN A 237 -1.01 -10.12 43.63
N GLN A 238 -2.23 -9.63 43.34
CA GLN A 238 -3.23 -9.39 44.38
C GLN A 238 -3.55 -10.68 45.15
N LYS A 239 -3.74 -11.79 44.43
CA LYS A 239 -4.02 -13.09 45.06
C LYS A 239 -2.86 -13.61 45.91
N ASN A 240 -1.62 -13.36 45.50
CA ASN A 240 -0.45 -13.68 46.29
C ASN A 240 -0.36 -12.84 47.58
N GLU A 241 -0.72 -11.56 47.52
CA GLU A 241 -0.79 -10.71 48.73
C GLU A 241 -1.88 -11.21 49.69
N GLU A 242 -3.06 -11.56 49.19
CA GLU A 242 -4.16 -12.12 49.99
C GLU A 242 -3.75 -13.45 50.66
N LEU A 243 -3.11 -14.36 49.91
CA LEU A 243 -2.59 -15.61 50.45
C LEU A 243 -1.49 -15.39 51.50
N THR A 244 -0.64 -14.39 51.31
CA THR A 244 0.42 -14.04 52.26
C THR A 244 -0.18 -13.56 53.59
N LYS A 245 -1.18 -12.68 53.54
CA LYS A 245 -1.90 -12.22 54.74
C LYS A 245 -2.58 -13.38 55.47
N ALA A 246 -3.28 -14.27 54.73
CA ALA A 246 -3.93 -15.43 55.33
C ALA A 246 -2.94 -16.39 56.01
N LEU A 247 -1.75 -16.58 55.42
CA LEU A 247 -0.69 -17.39 56.03
C LEU A 247 -0.14 -16.76 57.32
N GLU A 248 0.01 -15.43 57.37
CA GLU A 248 0.43 -14.72 58.59
C GLU A 248 -0.61 -14.84 59.71
N GLU A 249 -1.90 -14.71 59.39
CA GLU A 249 -2.99 -14.88 60.35
C GLU A 249 -3.03 -16.31 60.92
N LEU A 250 -2.88 -17.33 60.07
CA LEU A 250 -2.84 -18.72 60.51
C LEU A 250 -1.63 -19.02 61.41
N LYS A 251 -0.45 -18.46 61.11
CA LYS A 251 0.73 -18.59 61.98
C LYS A 251 0.50 -17.95 63.35
N LEU A 252 -0.12 -16.77 63.39
CA LEU A 252 -0.44 -16.10 64.65
C LEU A 252 -1.43 -16.93 65.49
N GLU A 253 -2.40 -17.59 64.86
CA GLU A 253 -3.34 -18.45 65.54
C GLU A 253 -2.69 -19.75 66.05
N GLU A 254 -1.79 -20.36 65.27
CA GLU A 254 -0.98 -21.50 65.71
C GLU A 254 -0.13 -21.16 66.95
N GLU A 255 0.50 -19.99 66.98
CA GLU A 255 1.24 -19.52 68.16
C GLU A 255 0.35 -19.34 69.39
N LYS A 256 -0.86 -18.78 69.22
CA LYS A 256 -1.83 -18.63 70.33
C LYS A 256 -2.26 -19.98 70.88
N GLN A 257 -2.60 -20.93 70.01
CA GLN A 257 -2.99 -22.29 70.41
C GLN A 257 -1.85 -22.99 71.15
N THR A 258 -0.62 -22.84 70.69
CA THR A 258 0.58 -23.40 71.34
C THR A 258 0.73 -22.86 72.76
N ARG A 259 0.62 -21.52 72.94
CA ARG A 259 0.70 -20.91 74.28
C ARG A 259 -0.42 -21.37 75.21
N LEU A 260 -1.63 -21.57 74.68
CA LEU A 260 -2.77 -22.07 75.46
C LEU A 260 -2.51 -23.50 75.95
N VAL A 261 -2.03 -24.38 75.06
CA VAL A 261 -1.69 -25.77 75.40
C VAL A 261 -0.59 -25.82 76.46
N ASP A 262 0.44 -25.00 76.33
CA ASP A 262 1.54 -24.93 77.31
C ASP A 262 1.02 -24.48 78.69
N SER A 263 0.14 -23.48 78.72
CA SER A 263 -0.50 -23.03 79.97
C SER A 263 -1.37 -24.13 80.60
N GLN A 264 -2.17 -24.85 79.81
CA GLN A 264 -3.00 -25.95 80.31
C GLN A 264 -2.15 -27.09 80.87
N LYS A 265 -1.04 -27.41 80.20
CA LYS A 265 -0.10 -28.45 80.63
C LYS A 265 0.58 -28.08 81.96
N ALA A 266 0.92 -26.81 82.16
CA ALA A 266 1.47 -26.34 83.42
C ALA A 266 0.46 -26.46 84.58
N SER A 267 -0.81 -26.08 84.35
CA SER A 267 -1.87 -26.21 85.36
C SER A 267 -2.16 -27.66 85.73
N LEU A 268 -2.19 -28.57 84.75
CA LEU A 268 -2.40 -30.01 85.00
C LEU A 268 -1.28 -30.58 85.87
N LYS A 269 -0.01 -30.23 85.58
CA LYS A 269 1.14 -30.70 86.34
C LYS A 269 1.08 -30.28 87.81
N LEU A 270 0.67 -29.04 88.09
CA LEU A 270 0.49 -28.56 89.46
C LEU A 270 -0.61 -29.33 90.21
N ALA A 271 -1.71 -29.67 89.53
CA ALA A 271 -2.78 -30.47 90.11
C ALA A 271 -2.31 -31.91 90.42
N GLU A 272 -1.55 -32.53 89.51
CA GLU A 272 -0.96 -33.87 89.73
C GLU A 272 -0.01 -33.86 90.94
N GLU A 273 0.84 -32.85 91.07
CA GLU A 273 1.75 -32.69 92.21
C GLU A 273 0.99 -32.52 93.54
N GLN A 274 -0.14 -31.81 93.55
CA GLN A 274 -0.99 -31.64 94.73
C GLN A 274 -1.65 -32.97 95.17
N VAL A 275 -2.19 -33.74 94.22
CA VAL A 275 -2.81 -35.04 94.50
C VAL A 275 -1.78 -36.05 95.04
N GLU A 276 -0.57 -36.07 94.50
CA GLU A 276 0.50 -36.93 94.99
C GLU A 276 0.89 -36.58 96.44
N SER A 277 0.97 -35.29 96.77
CA SER A 277 1.27 -34.82 98.13
C SER A 277 0.19 -35.22 99.14
N MET A 278 -1.10 -35.09 98.77
CA MET A 278 -2.19 -35.51 99.65
C MET A 278 -2.21 -37.03 99.87
N SER A 279 -1.93 -37.81 98.84
CA SER A 279 -1.88 -39.28 98.93
C SER A 279 -0.81 -39.75 99.92
N LYS A 280 0.38 -39.13 99.91
CA LYS A 280 1.46 -39.42 100.87
C LYS A 280 1.05 -39.12 102.32
N GLN A 281 0.34 -38.02 102.55
CA GLN A 281 -0.13 -37.66 103.90
C GLN A 281 -1.15 -38.67 104.46
N VAL A 282 -2.04 -39.19 103.60
CA VAL A 282 -3.01 -40.22 104.02
C VAL A 282 -2.30 -41.51 104.45
N GLU A 283 -1.33 -41.99 103.68
CA GLU A 283 -0.56 -43.20 104.03
C GLU A 283 0.25 -43.02 105.33
N GLU A 284 0.83 -41.84 105.56
CA GLU A 284 1.56 -41.55 106.81
C GLU A 284 0.65 -41.59 108.05
N GLU A 285 -0.55 -41.01 107.98
CA GLU A 285 -1.49 -41.02 109.12
C GLU A 285 -2.07 -42.42 109.36
N LYS A 286 -2.32 -43.19 108.30
CA LYS A 286 -2.73 -44.59 108.41
C LYS A 286 -1.68 -45.43 109.13
N GLY A 287 -0.40 -45.31 108.76
CA GLY A 287 0.69 -46.02 109.43
C GLY A 287 0.85 -45.64 110.92
N LYS A 288 0.60 -44.38 111.28
CA LYS A 288 0.61 -43.95 112.70
C LYS A 288 -0.52 -44.59 113.50
N ARG A 289 -1.71 -44.73 112.92
CA ARG A 289 -2.86 -45.37 113.56
C ARG A 289 -2.59 -46.84 113.84
N GLU A 290 -2.15 -47.60 112.83
CA GLU A 290 -1.84 -49.03 112.97
C GLU A 290 -0.84 -49.28 114.12
N CYS A 291 0.20 -48.45 114.24
CA CYS A 291 1.17 -48.53 115.34
C CYS A 291 0.56 -48.28 116.74
N VAL A 292 -0.48 -47.43 116.84
CA VAL A 292 -1.18 -47.18 118.11
C VAL A 292 -2.12 -48.34 118.44
N GLU A 293 -2.81 -48.90 117.44
CA GLU A 293 -3.69 -50.08 117.60
C GLU A 293 -2.91 -51.30 118.11
N GLU A 294 -1.73 -51.58 117.56
CA GLU A 294 -0.87 -52.66 118.04
C GLU A 294 -0.45 -52.49 119.51
N LYS A 295 -0.14 -51.24 119.92
CA LYS A 295 0.22 -50.94 121.31
C LYS A 295 -0.96 -51.06 122.27
N MET A 296 -2.17 -50.73 121.84
CA MET A 296 -3.38 -50.94 122.63
C MET A 296 -3.65 -52.42 122.87
N ALA A 297 -3.62 -53.24 121.81
CA ALA A 297 -3.86 -54.68 121.92
C ALA A 297 -2.88 -55.36 122.90
N ALA A 298 -1.59 -54.98 122.85
CA ALA A 298 -0.59 -55.48 123.79
C ALA A 298 -0.86 -55.03 125.25
N MET A 299 -1.39 -53.82 125.44
CA MET A 299 -1.71 -53.28 126.77
C MET A 299 -2.96 -53.93 127.36
N GLU A 300 -4.00 -54.16 126.55
CA GLU A 300 -5.21 -54.89 126.92
C GLU A 300 -4.88 -56.30 127.45
N GLU A 301 -4.01 -57.02 126.74
CA GLU A 301 -3.58 -58.36 127.15
C GLU A 301 -2.81 -58.33 128.48
N MET A 302 -2.01 -57.28 128.72
CA MET A 302 -1.33 -57.11 130.01
C MET A 302 -2.29 -56.80 131.16
N VAL A 303 -3.29 -55.95 130.94
CA VAL A 303 -4.31 -55.60 131.93
C VAL A 303 -5.12 -56.84 132.33
N GLU A 304 -5.60 -57.62 131.36
CA GLU A 304 -6.41 -58.81 131.66
C GLU A 304 -5.61 -59.86 132.45
N ARG A 305 -4.35 -60.10 132.09
CA ARG A 305 -3.47 -61.00 132.88
C ARG A 305 -3.28 -60.53 134.32
N GLU A 306 -3.24 -59.21 134.58
CA GLU A 306 -3.12 -58.70 135.95
C GLU A 306 -4.46 -58.78 136.72
N LYS A 307 -5.60 -58.57 136.06
CA LYS A 307 -6.94 -58.78 136.67
C LYS A 307 -7.15 -60.23 137.09
N GLU A 308 -6.74 -61.19 136.25
CA GLU A 308 -6.78 -62.62 136.59
C GLU A 308 -5.97 -62.93 137.85
N LYS A 309 -4.76 -62.37 137.99
CA LYS A 309 -3.94 -62.52 139.20
C LYS A 309 -4.58 -61.89 140.43
N VAL A 310 -5.22 -60.72 140.29
CA VAL A 310 -5.97 -60.09 141.39
C VAL A 310 -7.10 -61.01 141.84
N ALA A 311 -7.89 -61.57 140.90
CA ALA A 311 -8.97 -62.50 141.21
C ALA A 311 -8.45 -63.78 141.90
N GLU A 312 -7.30 -64.31 141.48
CA GLU A 312 -6.66 -65.48 142.12
C GLU A 312 -6.24 -65.17 143.57
N LEU A 313 -5.69 -63.98 143.83
CA LEU A 313 -5.32 -63.55 145.18
C LEU A 313 -6.54 -63.30 146.07
N GLU A 314 -7.60 -62.70 145.53
CA GLU A 314 -8.87 -62.51 146.22
C GLU A 314 -9.48 -63.85 146.65
N ALA A 315 -9.49 -64.85 145.74
CA ALA A 315 -9.96 -66.19 146.04
C ALA A 315 -9.14 -66.85 147.16
N LYS A 316 -7.80 -66.81 147.08
CA LYS A 316 -6.90 -67.36 148.12
C LYS A 316 -7.10 -66.68 149.48
N ARG A 317 -7.31 -65.37 149.49
CA ARG A 317 -7.59 -64.61 150.71
C ARG A 317 -8.95 -65.00 151.32
N ALA A 318 -9.97 -65.18 150.49
CA ALA A 318 -11.30 -65.63 150.94
C ALA A 318 -11.25 -67.04 151.55
N GLU A 319 -10.55 -67.98 150.92
CA GLU A 319 -10.30 -69.33 151.45
C GLU A 319 -9.62 -69.27 152.82
N LEU A 320 -8.54 -68.49 152.96
CA LEU A 320 -7.83 -68.32 154.24
C LEU A 320 -8.70 -67.65 155.32
N MET A 321 -9.58 -66.71 154.95
CA MET A 321 -10.53 -66.10 155.88
C MET A 321 -11.56 -67.12 156.41
N GLU A 322 -12.03 -68.01 155.55
CA GLU A 322 -12.95 -69.08 155.94
C GLU A 322 -12.26 -70.10 156.87
N GLU A 323 -11.04 -70.53 156.53
CA GLU A 323 -10.24 -71.41 157.37
C GLU A 323 -9.93 -70.78 158.74
N LEU A 324 -9.61 -69.50 158.79
CA LEU A 324 -9.35 -68.77 160.02
C LEU A 324 -10.60 -68.64 160.89
N SER A 325 -11.76 -68.46 160.28
CA SER A 325 -13.05 -68.47 160.98
C SER A 325 -13.33 -69.85 161.59
N ARG A 326 -12.98 -70.92 160.87
CA ARG A 326 -13.10 -72.31 161.36
C ARG A 326 -12.16 -72.56 162.54
N LEU A 327 -10.87 -72.20 162.42
CA LEU A 327 -9.89 -72.36 163.49
C LEU A 327 -10.27 -71.55 164.75
N LYS A 328 -10.81 -70.34 164.59
CA LYS A 328 -11.33 -69.55 165.73
C LYS A 328 -12.45 -70.29 166.47
N SER A 329 -13.38 -70.91 165.74
CA SER A 329 -14.44 -71.73 166.35
C SER A 329 -13.91 -73.01 167.01
N GLU A 330 -12.89 -73.64 166.44
CA GLU A 330 -12.21 -74.82 167.02
C GLU A 330 -11.43 -74.45 168.30
N SER A 331 -10.77 -73.29 168.32
CA SER A 331 -10.08 -72.74 169.50
C SER A 331 -11.04 -72.48 170.66
N GLU A 332 -12.26 -72.00 170.39
CA GLU A 332 -13.29 -71.78 171.42
C GLU A 332 -13.82 -73.10 171.99
N ALA A 333 -13.85 -74.16 171.18
CA ALA A 333 -14.39 -75.47 171.55
C ALA A 333 -13.38 -76.41 172.22
N ALA A 334 -12.07 -76.17 172.09
CA ALA A 334 -11.03 -77.02 172.68
C ALA A 334 -11.17 -77.11 174.22
N SER A 335 -10.88 -78.27 174.81
CA SER A 335 -10.89 -78.46 176.28
C SER A 335 -9.51 -78.21 176.89
N ASP A 336 -8.45 -78.49 176.12
CA ASP A 336 -7.07 -78.48 176.58
C ASP A 336 -6.36 -77.17 176.23
N GLU A 337 -5.65 -76.60 177.20
CA GLU A 337 -4.98 -75.30 177.06
C GLU A 337 -3.82 -75.33 176.04
N GLU A 338 -3.17 -76.48 175.89
CA GLU A 338 -2.07 -76.68 174.95
C GLU A 338 -2.58 -76.71 173.49
N GLU A 339 -3.76 -77.31 173.25
CA GLU A 339 -4.45 -77.28 171.96
C GLU A 339 -4.95 -75.87 171.61
N ARG A 340 -5.50 -75.13 172.59
CA ARG A 340 -5.87 -73.72 172.39
C ARG A 340 -4.68 -72.86 171.95
N MET A 341 -3.53 -72.98 172.62
CA MET A 341 -2.33 -72.20 172.25
C MET A 341 -1.80 -72.55 170.85
N ALA A 342 -1.85 -73.82 170.45
CA ALA A 342 -1.43 -74.24 169.10
C ALA A 342 -2.36 -73.66 168.02
N ILE A 343 -3.67 -73.73 168.22
CA ILE A 343 -4.67 -73.16 167.30
C ILE A 343 -4.56 -71.63 167.27
N GLU A 344 -4.29 -70.98 168.40
CA GLU A 344 -4.09 -69.52 168.46
C GLU A 344 -2.82 -69.08 167.70
N MET A 345 -1.74 -69.85 167.78
CA MET A 345 -0.53 -69.59 166.98
C MET A 345 -0.79 -69.79 165.48
N GLU A 346 -1.55 -70.82 165.09
CA GLU A 346 -1.94 -71.03 163.70
C GLU A 346 -2.87 -69.91 163.19
N CYS A 347 -3.82 -69.46 164.01
CA CYS A 347 -4.65 -68.29 163.70
C CYS A 347 -3.80 -67.04 163.46
N LYS A 348 -2.82 -66.74 164.33
CA LYS A 348 -1.91 -65.60 164.16
C LYS A 348 -1.07 -65.70 162.89
N GLN A 349 -0.63 -66.90 162.51
CA GLN A 349 0.08 -67.12 161.25
C GLN A 349 -0.82 -66.89 160.04
N LYS A 350 -2.08 -67.37 160.07
CA LYS A 350 -3.05 -67.13 159.00
C LYS A 350 -3.48 -65.67 158.92
N GLU A 351 -3.64 -64.97 160.04
CA GLU A 351 -3.90 -63.52 160.09
C GLU A 351 -2.77 -62.76 159.37
N LYS A 352 -1.51 -63.04 159.71
CA LYS A 352 -0.36 -62.44 159.03
C LYS A 352 -0.34 -62.77 157.53
N ARG A 353 -0.72 -63.99 157.14
CA ARG A 353 -0.77 -64.39 155.73
C ARG A 353 -1.89 -63.68 154.96
N ILE A 354 -3.04 -63.46 155.59
CA ILE A 354 -4.15 -62.69 155.03
C ILE A 354 -3.73 -61.23 154.85
N GLU A 355 -3.05 -60.63 155.83
CA GLU A 355 -2.52 -59.26 155.72
C GLU A 355 -1.49 -59.15 154.57
N GLU A 356 -0.57 -60.11 154.43
CA GLU A 356 0.39 -60.14 153.32
C GLU A 356 -0.30 -60.25 151.95
N LEU A 357 -1.31 -61.11 151.83
CA LEU A 357 -2.09 -61.25 150.60
C LEU A 357 -2.91 -59.99 150.30
N GLU A 358 -3.52 -59.38 151.30
CA GLU A 358 -4.26 -58.13 151.16
C GLU A 358 -3.35 -56.98 150.71
N MET A 359 -2.14 -56.88 151.24
CA MET A 359 -1.15 -55.90 150.79
C MET A 359 -0.72 -56.15 149.33
N SER A 360 -0.52 -57.41 148.94
CA SER A 360 -0.18 -57.78 147.56
C SER A 360 -1.34 -57.56 146.58
N GLU A 361 -2.56 -57.87 146.98
CA GLU A 361 -3.81 -57.64 146.23
C GLU A 361 -4.01 -56.15 145.98
N ASN A 362 -3.90 -55.32 147.03
CA ASN A 362 -4.04 -53.88 146.92
C ASN A 362 -2.97 -53.24 146.02
N ALA A 363 -1.71 -53.72 146.10
CA ALA A 363 -0.65 -53.26 145.21
C ALA A 363 -0.92 -53.59 143.73
N LEU A 364 -1.41 -54.80 143.43
CA LEU A 364 -1.78 -55.19 142.07
C LEU A 364 -3.02 -54.47 141.56
N LYS A 365 -4.02 -54.22 142.41
CA LYS A 365 -5.20 -53.39 142.07
C LYS A 365 -4.79 -51.97 141.65
N GLU A 366 -3.83 -51.38 142.35
CA GLU A 366 -3.28 -50.08 141.96
C GLU A 366 -2.46 -50.13 140.66
N GLU A 367 -1.76 -51.22 140.38
CA GLU A 367 -1.10 -51.41 139.07
C GLU A 367 -2.09 -51.60 137.92
N VAL A 368 -3.15 -52.40 138.12
CA VAL A 368 -4.24 -52.57 137.15
C VAL A 368 -4.87 -51.22 136.84
N LYS A 369 -5.19 -50.44 137.87
CA LYS A 369 -5.75 -49.09 137.71
C LYS A 369 -4.84 -48.16 136.90
N LYS A 370 -3.53 -48.14 137.16
CA LYS A 370 -2.57 -47.33 136.36
C LYS A 370 -2.48 -47.80 134.91
N LYS A 371 -2.54 -49.12 134.67
CA LYS A 371 -2.51 -49.69 133.32
C LYS A 371 -3.81 -49.43 132.58
N ASP A 372 -4.96 -49.49 133.25
CA ASP A 372 -6.28 -49.10 132.72
C ASP A 372 -6.32 -47.61 132.35
N GLU A 373 -5.76 -46.73 133.19
CA GLU A 373 -5.63 -45.30 132.89
C GLU A 373 -4.72 -45.04 131.67
N ALA A 374 -3.61 -45.77 131.55
CA ALA A 374 -2.72 -45.69 130.40
C ALA A 374 -3.34 -46.25 129.12
N LEU A 375 -4.15 -47.30 129.23
CA LEU A 375 -4.93 -47.87 128.13
C LEU A 375 -6.00 -46.89 127.64
N ALA A 376 -6.73 -46.25 128.57
CA ALA A 376 -7.68 -45.20 128.22
C ALA A 376 -7.01 -44.01 127.50
N SER A 377 -5.79 -43.64 127.89
CA SER A 377 -5.00 -42.61 127.19
C SER A 377 -4.56 -43.06 125.79
N LEU A 378 -4.20 -44.34 125.61
CA LEU A 378 -3.88 -44.89 124.29
C LEU A 378 -5.12 -44.99 123.39
N GLU A 379 -6.28 -45.37 123.93
CA GLU A 379 -7.56 -45.34 123.21
C GLU A 379 -7.90 -43.93 122.73
N GLU A 380 -7.70 -42.92 123.57
CA GLU A 380 -7.90 -41.52 123.19
C GLU A 380 -6.93 -41.11 122.07
N ARG A 381 -5.66 -41.53 122.14
CA ARG A 381 -4.67 -41.32 121.08
C ARG A 381 -5.02 -42.05 119.79
N CYS A 382 -5.61 -43.25 119.87
CA CYS A 382 -6.07 -43.99 118.70
C CYS A 382 -7.27 -43.32 118.04
N ARG A 383 -8.25 -42.89 118.83
CA ARG A 383 -9.39 -42.07 118.35
C ARG A 383 -8.90 -40.76 117.73
N ALA A 384 -7.87 -40.14 118.30
CA ALA A 384 -7.22 -38.96 117.73
C ALA A 384 -6.49 -39.26 116.41
N ALA A 385 -5.83 -40.42 116.27
CA ALA A 385 -5.19 -40.83 115.02
C ALA A 385 -6.23 -41.18 113.93
N GLU A 386 -7.29 -41.91 114.29
CA GLU A 386 -8.39 -42.24 113.39
C GLU A 386 -9.14 -40.99 112.90
N THR A 387 -9.35 -39.99 113.77
CA THR A 387 -9.93 -38.70 113.36
C THR A 387 -9.01 -37.92 112.43
N ARG A 388 -7.69 -37.94 112.64
CA ARG A 388 -6.71 -37.33 111.72
C ARG A 388 -6.66 -38.02 110.37
N GLU A 389 -6.67 -39.35 110.34
CA GLU A 389 -6.77 -40.15 109.12
C GLU A 389 -8.06 -39.83 108.36
N LYS A 390 -9.21 -39.82 109.04
CA LYS A 390 -10.51 -39.45 108.44
C LYS A 390 -10.53 -38.02 107.91
N VAL A 391 -9.88 -37.07 108.58
CA VAL A 391 -9.76 -35.68 108.12
C VAL A 391 -8.84 -35.58 106.89
N ALA A 392 -7.74 -36.35 106.83
CA ALA A 392 -6.88 -36.42 105.65
C ALA A 392 -7.62 -37.06 104.45
N LEU A 393 -8.38 -38.13 104.69
CA LEU A 393 -9.24 -38.79 103.70
C LEU A 393 -10.40 -37.89 103.24
N MET A 394 -10.99 -37.12 104.14
CA MET A 394 -12.01 -36.13 103.80
C MET A 394 -11.43 -34.98 102.98
N LYS A 395 -10.22 -34.48 103.29
CA LYS A 395 -9.55 -33.45 102.47
C LYS A 395 -9.26 -33.95 101.05
N ALA A 396 -8.77 -35.19 100.92
CA ALA A 396 -8.58 -35.83 99.62
C ALA A 396 -9.91 -36.03 98.85
N LYS A 397 -11.01 -36.34 99.56
CA LYS A 397 -12.34 -36.52 98.96
C LYS A 397 -13.11 -35.21 98.69
N LYS A 398 -12.84 -34.13 99.43
CA LYS A 398 -13.49 -32.82 99.25
C LYS A 398 -12.97 -32.08 98.00
N GLU A 399 -11.81 -32.46 97.49
CA GLU A 399 -11.33 -32.03 96.16
C GLU A 399 -11.89 -32.91 95.01
N GLU A 400 -12.64 -33.97 95.32
CA GLU A 400 -13.31 -34.84 94.33
C GLU A 400 -14.85 -34.80 94.39
N GLY A 401 -15.47 -34.14 95.38
CA GLY A 401 -16.92 -34.10 95.52
C GLY A 401 -17.42 -33.03 96.50
N SER A 402 -18.05 -32.00 95.94
CA SER A 402 -18.81 -30.96 96.65
C SER A 402 -20.05 -31.51 97.37
N GLY A 403 -20.37 -30.95 98.55
CA GLY A 403 -21.64 -31.16 99.28
C GLY A 403 -21.59 -32.33 100.26
N GLU A 404 -22.26 -32.36 101.40
CA GLU A 404 -23.25 -31.55 102.10
C GLU A 404 -23.29 -32.15 103.53
N LYS A 405 -23.69 -31.37 104.54
CA LYS A 405 -23.90 -31.78 105.95
C LYS A 405 -22.67 -31.90 106.87
N GLN A 406 -21.93 -30.81 107.02
CA GLN A 406 -21.26 -30.47 108.29
C GLN A 406 -21.84 -29.14 108.78
N GLU A 407 -23.17 -29.12 108.89
CA GLU A 407 -24.07 -27.99 108.69
C GLU A 407 -24.67 -27.46 110.00
N GLU A 408 -24.27 -27.96 111.16
CA GLU A 408 -24.93 -27.59 112.42
C GLU A 408 -23.98 -26.91 113.42
N GLU A 409 -22.67 -27.18 113.36
CA GLU A 409 -21.66 -26.47 114.17
C GLU A 409 -21.01 -25.29 113.45
N LEU A 410 -21.10 -25.24 112.12
CA LEU A 410 -20.79 -24.05 111.32
C LEU A 410 -21.85 -22.96 111.52
N VAL A 411 -23.09 -23.25 111.90
CA VAL A 411 -24.21 -22.27 112.01
C VAL A 411 -23.98 -21.21 113.10
N THR A 412 -23.26 -21.55 114.17
CA THR A 412 -23.00 -20.61 115.26
C THR A 412 -21.84 -19.66 114.95
N ARG A 413 -20.78 -20.14 114.29
CA ARG A 413 -19.68 -19.29 113.78
C ARG A 413 -20.04 -18.55 112.48
N LEU A 414 -20.81 -19.19 111.60
CA LEU A 414 -21.41 -18.55 110.44
C LEU A 414 -22.45 -17.51 110.83
N ARG A 415 -23.07 -17.49 112.03
CA ARG A 415 -23.94 -16.35 112.41
C ARG A 415 -23.16 -15.06 112.57
N GLU A 416 -21.98 -15.14 113.17
CA GLU A 416 -21.09 -13.99 113.37
C GLU A 416 -20.42 -13.58 112.04
N GLU A 417 -19.99 -14.55 111.22
CA GLU A 417 -19.52 -14.28 109.85
C GLU A 417 -20.65 -13.86 108.90
N LEU A 418 -21.90 -14.31 109.07
CA LEU A 418 -23.06 -13.91 108.28
C LEU A 418 -23.47 -12.47 108.58
N GLU A 419 -23.23 -11.93 109.77
CA GLU A 419 -23.46 -10.51 110.04
C GLU A 419 -22.40 -9.62 109.35
N GLY A 420 -21.16 -10.10 109.26
CA GLY A 420 -20.11 -9.48 108.44
C GLY A 420 -20.37 -9.61 106.93
N VAL A 421 -20.69 -10.82 106.47
CA VAL A 421 -21.06 -11.16 105.10
C VAL A 421 -22.39 -10.53 104.70
N MET A 422 -23.33 -10.24 105.62
CA MET A 422 -24.55 -9.50 105.29
C MET A 422 -24.25 -8.03 104.98
N LYS A 423 -23.32 -7.41 105.69
CA LYS A 423 -22.84 -6.05 105.35
C LYS A 423 -22.07 -6.04 104.03
N GLU A 424 -21.17 -7.00 103.82
CA GLU A 424 -20.49 -7.16 102.52
C GLU A 424 -21.49 -7.54 101.41
N LYS A 425 -22.54 -8.32 101.69
CA LYS A 425 -23.59 -8.68 100.73
C LYS A 425 -24.49 -7.49 100.42
N GLU A 426 -24.76 -6.59 101.35
CA GLU A 426 -25.47 -5.34 101.08
C GLU A 426 -24.63 -4.39 100.21
N GLU A 427 -23.32 -4.29 100.48
CA GLU A 427 -22.39 -3.54 99.63
C GLU A 427 -22.23 -4.19 98.26
N LEU A 428 -22.07 -5.52 98.19
CA LEU A 428 -22.00 -6.28 96.95
C LEU A 428 -23.33 -6.27 96.20
N MET A 429 -24.48 -6.29 96.85
CA MET A 429 -25.79 -6.10 96.19
C MET A 429 -25.91 -4.68 95.64
N SER A 430 -25.43 -3.67 96.36
CA SER A 430 -25.40 -2.29 95.82
C SER A 430 -24.43 -2.17 94.64
N GLN A 431 -23.27 -2.84 94.69
CA GLN A 431 -22.34 -2.92 93.56
C GLN A 431 -22.93 -3.73 92.41
N LEU A 432 -23.61 -4.83 92.68
CA LEU A 432 -24.23 -5.71 91.67
C LEU A 432 -25.41 -5.00 91.01
N GLN A 433 -26.24 -4.26 91.74
CA GLN A 433 -27.26 -3.38 91.16
C GLN A 433 -26.66 -2.25 90.31
N LYS A 434 -25.51 -1.68 90.72
CA LYS A 434 -24.78 -0.71 89.91
C LYS A 434 -24.21 -1.35 88.64
N MET A 435 -23.67 -2.55 88.75
CA MET A 435 -23.14 -3.33 87.62
C MET A 435 -24.27 -3.76 86.68
N GLU A 436 -25.41 -4.24 87.18
CA GLU A 436 -26.61 -4.54 86.39
C GLU A 436 -27.14 -3.30 85.67
N ALA A 437 -27.19 -2.14 86.35
CA ALA A 437 -27.57 -0.89 85.73
C ALA A 437 -26.54 -0.35 84.73
N GLN A 438 -25.27 -0.73 84.87
CA GLN A 438 -24.23 -0.44 83.87
C GLN A 438 -24.33 -1.42 82.69
N LEU A 439 -24.58 -2.70 82.95
CA LEU A 439 -24.73 -3.75 81.95
C LEU A 439 -25.95 -3.48 81.06
N LYS A 440 -27.08 -3.09 81.67
CA LYS A 440 -28.27 -2.65 80.94
C LYS A 440 -28.02 -1.40 80.10
N ARG A 441 -27.23 -0.44 80.62
CA ARG A 441 -26.82 0.73 79.83
C ARG A 441 -25.90 0.36 78.67
N VAL A 442 -24.99 -0.58 78.88
CA VAL A 442 -24.11 -1.10 77.82
C VAL A 442 -24.89 -1.90 76.78
N GLU A 443 -25.93 -2.64 77.18
CA GLU A 443 -26.87 -3.31 76.27
C GLU A 443 -27.67 -2.31 75.44
N GLU A 444 -28.21 -1.26 76.08
CA GLU A 444 -28.91 -0.16 75.39
C GLU A 444 -27.97 0.63 74.45
N GLU A 445 -26.72 0.87 74.85
CA GLU A 445 -25.70 1.48 73.98
C GLU A 445 -25.30 0.56 72.83
N LYS A 446 -25.18 -0.75 73.09
CA LYS A 446 -24.89 -1.74 72.05
C LYS A 446 -26.02 -1.81 71.03
N GLU A 447 -27.28 -1.80 71.46
CA GLU A 447 -28.45 -1.79 70.57
C GLU A 447 -28.46 -0.53 69.70
N LYS A 448 -28.18 0.64 70.28
CA LYS A 448 -28.02 1.89 69.52
C LYS A 448 -26.86 1.84 68.53
N VAL A 449 -25.71 1.29 68.93
CA VAL A 449 -24.56 1.14 68.03
C VAL A 449 -24.85 0.13 66.92
N GLU A 450 -25.64 -0.92 67.18
CA GLU A 450 -26.11 -1.86 66.16
C GLU A 450 -27.10 -1.20 65.18
N GLU A 451 -28.02 -0.36 65.67
CA GLU A 451 -28.90 0.47 64.82
C GLU A 451 -28.11 1.48 63.98
N GLU A 452 -27.18 2.23 64.59
CA GLU A 452 -26.30 3.17 63.88
C GLU A 452 -25.45 2.45 62.83
N LYS A 453 -24.90 1.28 63.17
CA LYS A 453 -24.15 0.45 62.23
C LYS A 453 -25.01 -0.04 61.08
N SER A 454 -26.28 -0.40 61.34
CA SER A 454 -27.24 -0.75 60.29
C SER A 454 -27.52 0.44 59.38
N GLY A 455 -27.78 1.62 59.96
CA GLY A 455 -28.00 2.85 59.18
C GLY A 455 -26.79 3.26 58.33
N VAL A 456 -25.59 3.16 58.89
CA VAL A 456 -24.33 3.39 58.14
C VAL A 456 -24.11 2.36 57.04
N MET A 457 -24.54 1.10 57.25
CA MET A 457 -24.47 0.07 56.22
C MET A 457 -25.42 0.37 55.06
N GLU A 458 -26.67 0.76 55.35
CA GLU A 458 -27.65 1.19 54.35
C GLU A 458 -27.16 2.44 53.59
N GLU A 459 -26.60 3.42 54.29
CA GLU A 459 -26.04 4.64 53.67
C GLU A 459 -24.83 4.30 52.77
N LYS A 460 -23.96 3.39 53.21
CA LYS A 460 -22.85 2.89 52.42
C LYS A 460 -23.33 2.16 51.16
N GLU A 461 -24.35 1.32 51.25
CA GLU A 461 -24.94 0.63 50.09
C GLU A 461 -25.60 1.62 49.11
N ALA A 462 -26.28 2.63 49.64
CA ALA A 462 -26.87 3.71 48.84
C ALA A 462 -25.79 4.54 48.12
N LEU A 463 -24.73 4.93 48.83
CA LEU A 463 -23.59 5.64 48.25
C LEU A 463 -22.86 4.79 47.22
N THR A 464 -22.65 3.50 47.48
CA THR A 464 -22.03 2.56 46.51
C THR A 464 -22.88 2.46 45.25
N SER A 465 -24.21 2.37 45.39
CA SER A 465 -25.15 2.36 44.27
C SER A 465 -25.13 3.68 43.48
N GLN A 466 -24.98 4.83 44.15
CA GLN A 466 -24.82 6.13 43.50
C GLN A 466 -23.49 6.24 42.76
N LEU A 467 -22.41 5.74 43.35
CA LEU A 467 -21.07 5.73 42.76
C LEU A 467 -21.06 4.89 41.47
N GLN A 468 -21.64 3.68 41.51
CA GLN A 468 -21.82 2.83 40.33
C GLN A 468 -22.66 3.50 39.24
N LYS A 469 -23.72 4.23 39.62
CA LYS A 469 -24.53 5.01 38.66
C LYS A 469 -23.72 6.14 38.02
N MET A 470 -22.92 6.85 38.80
CA MET A 470 -22.05 7.92 38.30
C MET A 470 -20.94 7.38 37.40
N GLU A 471 -20.29 6.27 37.77
CA GLU A 471 -19.31 5.57 36.92
C GLU A 471 -19.94 5.13 35.59
N ALA A 472 -21.15 4.57 35.62
CA ALA A 472 -21.87 4.18 34.41
C ALA A 472 -22.31 5.38 33.54
N GLN A 473 -22.58 6.54 34.15
CA GLN A 473 -22.82 7.79 33.42
C GLN A 473 -21.53 8.33 32.80
N LEU A 474 -20.42 8.29 33.54
CA LEU A 474 -19.12 8.77 33.10
C LEU A 474 -18.63 7.96 31.90
N LYS A 475 -18.75 6.62 31.96
CA LYS A 475 -18.47 5.74 30.82
C LYS A 475 -19.30 6.08 29.59
N ARG A 476 -20.59 6.35 29.75
CA ARG A 476 -21.46 6.75 28.64
C ARG A 476 -21.04 8.08 28.03
N VAL A 477 -20.65 9.05 28.85
CA VAL A 477 -20.16 10.35 28.38
C VAL A 477 -18.82 10.20 27.65
N GLU A 478 -17.93 9.31 28.09
CA GLU A 478 -16.69 8.99 27.39
C GLU A 478 -16.96 8.34 26.03
N GLU A 479 -17.87 7.37 25.96
CA GLU A 479 -18.31 6.74 24.70
C GLU A 479 -18.96 7.76 23.74
N GLU A 480 -19.81 8.67 24.26
CA GLU A 480 -20.39 9.74 23.45
C GLU A 480 -19.33 10.73 22.95
N LYS A 481 -18.35 11.08 23.78
CA LYS A 481 -17.25 11.95 23.39
C LYS A 481 -16.42 11.33 22.26
N GLU A 482 -16.11 10.03 22.35
CA GLU A 482 -15.37 9.31 21.31
C GLU A 482 -16.14 9.31 19.99
N LYS A 483 -17.45 9.02 20.01
CA LYS A 483 -18.32 9.12 18.83
C LYS A 483 -18.33 10.52 18.21
N VAL A 484 -18.43 11.56 19.04
CA VAL A 484 -18.39 12.95 18.58
C VAL A 484 -17.03 13.31 17.97
N GLU A 485 -15.93 12.79 18.50
CA GLU A 485 -14.60 12.97 17.90
C GLU A 485 -14.47 12.25 16.55
N GLU A 486 -15.00 11.02 16.42
CA GLU A 486 -15.08 10.31 15.14
C GLU A 486 -15.92 11.08 14.12
N GLU A 487 -17.13 11.51 14.48
CA GLU A 487 -18.02 12.31 13.62
C GLU A 487 -17.34 13.61 13.18
N LYS A 488 -16.67 14.31 14.11
CA LYS A 488 -15.92 15.53 13.81
C LYS A 488 -14.78 15.25 12.81
N SER A 489 -14.09 14.12 12.93
CA SER A 489 -13.05 13.73 11.98
C SER A 489 -13.64 13.42 10.59
N GLY A 490 -14.82 12.79 10.54
CA GLY A 490 -15.56 12.53 9.30
C GLY A 490 -15.99 13.82 8.61
N VAL A 491 -16.58 14.75 9.35
CA VAL A 491 -16.99 16.07 8.85
C VAL A 491 -15.79 16.89 8.37
N MET A 492 -14.63 16.80 9.03
CA MET A 492 -13.39 17.45 8.55
C MET A 492 -12.95 16.90 7.19
N LYS A 493 -12.96 15.58 7.01
CA LYS A 493 -12.64 14.95 5.73
C LYS A 493 -13.62 15.35 4.63
N GLU A 494 -14.92 15.33 4.93
CA GLU A 494 -15.96 15.76 3.98
C GLU A 494 -15.80 17.24 3.60
N LYS A 495 -15.46 18.10 4.56
CA LYS A 495 -15.16 19.51 4.30
C LYS A 495 -13.94 19.67 3.40
N GLU A 496 -12.86 18.93 3.62
CA GLU A 496 -11.66 18.96 2.76
C GLU A 496 -11.96 18.49 1.34
N GLU A 497 -12.77 17.45 1.20
CA GLU A 497 -13.21 16.91 -0.09
C GLU A 497 -14.11 17.90 -0.83
N LEU A 498 -15.11 18.48 -0.17
CA LEU A 498 -15.95 19.54 -0.72
C LEU A 498 -15.14 20.78 -1.12
N THR A 499 -14.14 21.16 -0.33
CA THR A 499 -13.25 22.29 -0.65
C THR A 499 -12.42 22.00 -1.91
N SER A 500 -11.98 20.75 -2.08
CA SER A 500 -11.25 20.33 -3.28
C SER A 500 -12.15 20.31 -4.51
N GLN A 501 -13.38 19.79 -4.39
CA GLN A 501 -14.38 19.81 -5.46
C GLN A 501 -14.75 21.24 -5.86
N LEU A 502 -14.85 22.16 -4.90
CA LEU A 502 -15.11 23.58 -5.17
C LEU A 502 -14.01 24.22 -6.01
N LYS A 503 -12.74 24.00 -5.66
CA LYS A 503 -11.60 24.49 -6.45
C LYS A 503 -11.60 23.93 -7.87
N GLU A 504 -11.88 22.64 -8.02
CA GLU A 504 -11.93 22.00 -9.34
C GLU A 504 -13.09 22.55 -10.20
N LEU A 505 -14.21 22.91 -9.57
CA LEU A 505 -15.33 23.60 -10.22
C LEU A 505 -14.99 25.05 -10.61
N GLU A 506 -14.26 25.77 -9.76
CA GLU A 506 -13.75 27.12 -10.05
C GLU A 506 -12.81 27.09 -11.26
N GLU A 507 -11.85 26.14 -11.28
CA GLU A 507 -10.93 25.93 -12.41
C GLU A 507 -11.69 25.61 -13.71
N LYS A 508 -12.68 24.71 -13.66
CA LYS A 508 -13.53 24.39 -14.82
C LYS A 508 -14.35 25.58 -15.31
N MET A 509 -14.80 26.46 -14.40
CA MET A 509 -15.47 27.71 -14.80
C MET A 509 -14.52 28.68 -15.48
N GLU A 510 -13.28 28.79 -15.01
CA GLU A 510 -12.23 29.59 -15.63
C GLU A 510 -11.93 29.10 -17.05
N GLU A 511 -11.74 27.79 -17.23
CA GLU A 511 -11.56 27.15 -18.54
C GLU A 511 -12.74 27.40 -19.47
N LEU A 512 -13.98 27.23 -18.97
CA LEU A 512 -15.19 27.49 -19.76
C LEU A 512 -15.26 28.95 -20.22
N ASN A 513 -14.85 29.90 -19.37
CA ASN A 513 -14.79 31.31 -19.74
C ASN A 513 -13.76 31.57 -20.84
N GLN A 514 -12.57 30.96 -20.76
CA GLN A 514 -11.56 31.06 -21.81
C GLN A 514 -12.06 30.47 -23.14
N VAL A 515 -12.74 29.31 -23.10
CA VAL A 515 -13.36 28.71 -24.29
C VAL A 515 -14.43 29.63 -24.88
N LYS A 516 -15.24 30.29 -24.05
CA LYS A 516 -16.26 31.25 -24.50
C LYS A 516 -15.63 32.47 -25.17
N GLU A 517 -14.52 32.99 -24.65
CA GLU A 517 -13.77 34.08 -25.26
C GLU A 517 -13.16 33.65 -26.60
N ALA A 518 -12.54 32.47 -26.65
CA ALA A 518 -12.00 31.90 -27.89
C ALA A 518 -13.11 31.71 -28.95
N LEU A 519 -14.27 31.20 -28.56
CA LEU A 519 -15.43 31.05 -29.44
C LEU A 519 -15.91 32.41 -29.99
N SER A 520 -15.91 33.45 -29.15
CA SER A 520 -16.23 34.82 -29.59
C SER A 520 -15.20 35.33 -30.60
N GLY A 521 -13.91 35.04 -30.40
CA GLY A 521 -12.85 35.34 -31.36
C GLY A 521 -13.08 34.66 -32.71
N VAL A 522 -13.34 33.35 -32.70
CA VAL A 522 -13.64 32.56 -33.92
C VAL A 522 -14.90 33.07 -34.63
N MET A 523 -15.94 33.49 -33.89
CA MET A 523 -17.13 34.08 -34.51
C MET A 523 -16.83 35.40 -35.22
N LYS A 524 -16.01 36.27 -34.63
CA LYS A 524 -15.56 37.51 -35.29
C LYS A 524 -14.74 37.22 -36.54
N GLU A 525 -13.83 36.25 -36.46
CA GLU A 525 -13.04 35.81 -37.62
C GLU A 525 -13.94 35.27 -38.73
N LYS A 526 -14.94 34.44 -38.38
CA LYS A 526 -15.95 33.96 -39.33
C LYS A 526 -16.72 35.09 -39.99
N GLU A 527 -17.13 36.12 -39.24
CA GLU A 527 -17.80 37.31 -39.78
C GLU A 527 -16.88 38.07 -40.76
N THR A 528 -15.60 38.24 -40.42
CA THR A 528 -14.62 38.86 -41.32
C THR A 528 -14.37 38.04 -42.58
N LEU A 529 -14.31 36.71 -42.48
CA LEU A 529 -14.16 35.83 -43.64
C LEU A 529 -15.41 35.87 -44.52
N LEU A 530 -16.61 35.90 -43.93
CA LEU A 530 -17.86 36.03 -44.69
C LEU A 530 -17.96 37.37 -45.43
N THR A 531 -17.47 38.46 -44.84
CA THR A 531 -17.43 39.76 -45.51
C THR A 531 -16.42 39.76 -46.66
N GLN A 532 -15.20 39.23 -46.44
CA GLN A 532 -14.22 39.05 -47.52
C GLN A 532 -14.73 38.15 -48.66
N LEU A 533 -15.47 37.09 -48.34
CA LEU A 533 -16.03 36.19 -49.34
C LEU A 533 -17.08 36.89 -50.19
N LYS A 534 -17.96 37.71 -49.58
CA LYS A 534 -18.92 38.55 -50.32
C LYS A 534 -18.21 39.57 -51.24
N GLU A 535 -17.17 40.24 -50.75
CA GLU A 535 -16.39 41.18 -51.56
C GLU A 535 -15.71 40.49 -52.75
N LEU A 536 -15.23 39.24 -52.57
CA LEU A 536 -14.67 38.44 -53.66
C LEU A 536 -15.74 37.98 -54.66
N GLU A 537 -16.94 37.63 -54.19
CA GLU A 537 -18.08 37.31 -55.06
C GLU A 537 -18.50 38.54 -55.89
N GLU A 538 -18.58 39.72 -55.28
CA GLU A 538 -18.85 40.98 -55.99
C GLU A 538 -17.78 41.27 -57.05
N LYS A 539 -16.49 41.19 -56.68
CA LYS A 539 -15.38 41.36 -57.65
C LYS A 539 -15.42 40.36 -58.80
N LYS A 540 -15.82 39.11 -58.51
CA LYS A 540 -15.97 38.08 -59.54
C LYS A 540 -17.11 38.43 -60.50
N GLU A 541 -18.22 38.96 -59.99
CA GLU A 541 -19.35 39.40 -60.79
C GLU A 541 -18.96 40.62 -61.66
N ASP A 542 -18.27 41.60 -61.08
CA ASP A 542 -17.75 42.77 -61.80
C ASP A 542 -16.80 42.35 -62.94
N LEU A 543 -15.84 41.46 -62.66
CA LEU A 543 -14.93 40.91 -63.68
C LEU A 543 -15.68 40.09 -64.76
N SER A 544 -16.78 39.42 -64.40
CA SER A 544 -17.63 38.71 -65.35
C SER A 544 -18.35 39.68 -66.28
N VAL A 545 -18.84 40.81 -65.74
CA VAL A 545 -19.44 41.91 -66.52
C VAL A 545 -18.41 42.53 -67.45
N GLU A 546 -17.22 42.88 -66.96
CA GLU A 546 -16.12 43.41 -67.78
C GLU A 546 -15.74 42.42 -68.90
N LEU A 547 -15.62 41.13 -68.58
CA LEU A 547 -15.30 40.10 -69.57
C LEU A 547 -16.36 40.00 -70.66
N ASN A 548 -17.64 40.15 -70.32
CA ASN A 548 -18.73 40.15 -71.28
C ASN A 548 -18.73 41.42 -72.13
N GLN A 549 -18.47 42.59 -71.55
CA GLN A 549 -18.29 43.83 -72.30
C GLN A 549 -17.13 43.72 -73.30
N VAL A 550 -15.97 43.20 -72.88
CA VAL A 550 -14.83 42.98 -73.78
C VAL A 550 -15.16 41.99 -74.90
N LYS A 551 -16.00 40.97 -74.64
CA LYS A 551 -16.49 40.07 -75.69
C LYS A 551 -17.41 40.80 -76.67
N GLU A 552 -18.34 41.61 -76.19
CA GLU A 552 -19.23 42.42 -77.02
C GLU A 552 -18.44 43.42 -77.87
N GLU A 553 -17.49 44.15 -77.29
CA GLU A 553 -16.57 45.05 -78.01
C GLU A 553 -15.77 44.29 -79.07
N LYS A 554 -15.29 43.09 -78.74
CA LYS A 554 -14.59 42.24 -79.71
C LYS A 554 -15.52 41.81 -80.85
N GLU A 555 -16.76 41.40 -80.57
CA GLU A 555 -17.75 41.04 -81.58
C GLU A 555 -18.13 42.24 -82.45
N GLU A 556 -18.25 43.42 -81.87
CA GLU A 556 -18.50 44.67 -82.59
C GLU A 556 -17.31 45.04 -83.49
N LEU A 557 -16.08 45.01 -82.97
CA LEU A 557 -14.87 45.22 -83.78
C LEU A 557 -14.71 44.18 -84.88
N THR A 558 -15.08 42.92 -84.62
CA THR A 558 -15.07 41.85 -85.63
C THR A 558 -16.12 42.10 -86.71
N SER A 559 -17.28 42.64 -86.34
CA SER A 559 -18.35 43.03 -87.28
C SER A 559 -17.95 44.25 -88.09
N GLN A 560 -17.30 45.25 -87.48
CA GLN A 560 -16.73 46.41 -88.17
C GLN A 560 -15.61 46.00 -89.13
N LEU A 561 -14.77 45.04 -88.76
CA LEU A 561 -13.76 44.45 -89.65
C LEU A 561 -14.41 43.76 -90.85
N LYS A 562 -15.47 42.96 -90.63
CA LYS A 562 -16.24 42.35 -91.73
C LYS A 562 -16.90 43.37 -92.64
N GLU A 563 -17.52 44.43 -92.09
CA GLU A 563 -18.10 45.50 -92.91
C GLU A 563 -17.03 46.26 -93.70
N LEU A 564 -15.84 46.47 -93.14
CA LEU A 564 -14.72 47.05 -93.87
C LEU A 564 -14.22 46.11 -94.97
N GLU A 565 -14.12 44.81 -94.70
CA GLU A 565 -13.79 43.79 -95.71
C GLU A 565 -14.84 43.73 -96.84
N GLU A 566 -16.13 43.81 -96.52
CA GLU A 566 -17.22 43.84 -97.51
C GLU A 566 -17.24 45.15 -98.31
N LYS A 567 -17.03 46.31 -97.68
CA LYS A 567 -16.85 47.60 -98.39
C LYS A 567 -15.62 47.62 -99.29
N ASN A 568 -14.59 46.83 -98.98
CA ASN A 568 -13.41 46.67 -99.81
C ASN A 568 -13.59 45.61 -100.92
N GLN A 569 -14.67 44.82 -100.89
CA GLN A 569 -15.07 43.88 -101.95
C GLN A 569 -16.17 44.45 -102.87
N GLU A 570 -16.96 45.42 -102.42
CA GLU A 570 -17.87 46.21 -103.26
C GLU A 570 -17.17 47.45 -103.84
N GLU A 571 -16.18 47.23 -104.71
CA GLU A 571 -15.58 48.34 -105.46
C GLU A 571 -16.42 48.72 -106.70
N PRO A 572 -16.89 49.97 -106.82
CA PRO A 572 -17.27 50.56 -108.10
C PRO A 572 -16.07 50.69 -109.05
N GLU A 573 -14.85 50.36 -108.61
CA GLU A 573 -13.67 50.32 -109.47
C GLU A 573 -13.70 49.14 -110.44
N ASN A 574 -14.27 47.97 -110.11
CA ASN A 574 -14.40 46.89 -111.08
C ASN A 574 -15.43 47.20 -112.17
N SER A 575 -16.56 47.85 -111.83
CA SER A 575 -17.51 48.34 -112.82
C SER A 575 -16.97 49.52 -113.63
N ARG A 576 -16.14 50.38 -113.02
CA ARG A 576 -15.41 51.47 -113.71
C ARG A 576 -14.32 50.92 -114.63
N ILE A 577 -13.61 49.87 -114.25
CA ILE A 577 -12.60 49.18 -115.06
C ILE A 577 -13.29 48.47 -116.22
N GLU A 578 -14.43 47.82 -116.01
CA GLU A 578 -15.18 47.16 -117.08
C GLU A 578 -15.78 48.19 -118.06
N GLU A 579 -16.29 49.32 -117.56
CA GLU A 579 -16.77 50.44 -118.37
C GLU A 579 -15.62 51.10 -119.16
N LEU A 580 -14.48 51.37 -118.52
CA LEU A 580 -13.29 51.90 -119.18
C LEU A 580 -12.70 50.91 -120.19
N THR A 581 -12.70 49.61 -119.91
CA THR A 581 -12.26 48.56 -120.84
C THR A 581 -13.19 48.46 -122.05
N THR A 582 -14.50 48.67 -121.84
CA THR A 582 -15.49 48.71 -122.92
C THR A 582 -15.35 49.98 -123.77
N GLN A 583 -15.05 51.12 -123.14
CA GLN A 583 -14.75 52.37 -123.85
C GLN A 583 -13.41 52.29 -124.61
N LEU A 584 -12.39 51.65 -124.04
CA LEU A 584 -11.10 51.45 -124.68
C LEU A 584 -11.22 50.53 -125.90
N ARG A 585 -11.98 49.42 -125.78
CA ARG A 585 -12.28 48.53 -126.90
C ARG A 585 -13.06 49.21 -128.02
N LYS A 586 -14.05 50.06 -127.68
CA LYS A 586 -14.77 50.87 -128.69
C LYS A 586 -13.86 51.89 -129.34
N ALA A 587 -12.98 52.54 -128.58
CA ALA A 587 -11.99 53.48 -129.13
C ALA A 587 -10.93 52.77 -129.99
N GLU A 588 -10.58 51.52 -129.66
CA GLU A 588 -9.71 50.67 -130.48
C GLU A 588 -10.41 50.22 -131.77
N GLU A 589 -11.69 49.83 -131.71
CA GLU A 589 -12.52 49.54 -132.89
C GLU A 589 -12.69 50.79 -133.77
N GLU A 590 -12.99 51.96 -133.20
CA GLU A 590 -13.05 53.23 -133.93
C GLU A 590 -11.69 53.65 -134.48
N LYS A 591 -10.59 53.39 -133.76
CA LYS A 591 -9.23 53.63 -134.26
C LYS A 591 -8.88 52.67 -135.38
N GLU A 592 -9.25 51.39 -135.29
CA GLU A 592 -9.00 50.39 -136.32
C GLU A 592 -9.86 50.66 -137.57
N GLU A 593 -11.09 51.14 -137.38
CA GLU A 593 -11.99 51.57 -138.46
C GLU A 593 -11.47 52.87 -139.12
N LEU A 594 -11.05 53.86 -138.34
CA LEU A 594 -10.39 55.08 -138.85
C LEU A 594 -9.04 54.77 -139.48
N GLU A 595 -8.27 53.79 -139.00
CA GLU A 595 -7.02 53.33 -139.63
C GLU A 595 -7.30 52.58 -140.94
N LYS A 596 -8.39 51.80 -141.01
CA LYS A 596 -8.88 51.21 -142.27
C LYS A 596 -9.31 52.29 -143.25
N GLU A 597 -10.02 53.32 -142.79
CA GLU A 597 -10.51 54.42 -143.61
C GLU A 597 -9.38 55.38 -144.03
N LEU A 598 -8.35 55.58 -143.19
CA LEU A 598 -7.10 56.27 -143.53
C LEU A 598 -6.25 55.44 -144.48
N LYS A 599 -6.23 54.11 -144.36
CA LYS A 599 -5.51 53.21 -145.26
C LYS A 599 -6.21 53.13 -146.62
N GLU A 600 -7.53 53.07 -146.66
CA GLU A 600 -8.32 53.16 -147.87
C GLU A 600 -8.25 54.57 -148.49
N GLN A 601 -8.27 55.66 -147.72
CA GLN A 601 -8.00 57.01 -148.26
C GLN A 601 -6.56 57.17 -148.73
N ARG A 602 -5.56 56.54 -148.08
CA ARG A 602 -4.15 56.57 -148.48
C ARG A 602 -3.93 55.68 -149.71
N ASP A 603 -4.65 54.59 -149.86
CA ASP A 603 -4.61 53.70 -151.02
C ASP A 603 -5.40 54.29 -152.19
N VAL A 604 -6.53 54.98 -151.97
CA VAL A 604 -7.23 55.77 -152.99
C VAL A 604 -6.44 57.02 -153.38
N ARG A 605 -5.73 57.69 -152.47
CA ARG A 605 -4.86 58.86 -152.76
C ARG A 605 -3.56 58.45 -153.47
N ASN A 606 -3.00 57.28 -153.15
CA ASN A 606 -1.82 56.76 -153.83
C ASN A 606 -2.13 55.98 -155.12
N HIS A 607 -3.37 55.51 -155.34
CA HIS A 607 -3.81 54.94 -156.62
C HIS A 607 -4.49 55.96 -157.55
N SER A 608 -5.02 57.09 -157.06
CA SER A 608 -5.52 58.20 -157.91
C SER A 608 -4.43 59.24 -158.26
N GLY A 609 -3.37 59.36 -157.46
CA GLY A 609 -2.18 60.16 -157.78
C GLY A 609 -1.12 59.42 -158.61
N SER A 610 -1.09 58.08 -158.55
CA SER A 610 -0.14 57.25 -159.32
C SER A 610 -0.74 56.72 -160.61
N PHE A 611 -2.03 56.37 -160.67
CA PHE A 611 -2.61 55.86 -161.91
C PHE A 611 -2.65 56.95 -162.99
N GLY A 612 -3.07 58.19 -162.69
CA GLY A 612 -3.02 59.30 -163.65
C GLY A 612 -1.60 59.68 -164.08
N VAL A 613 -0.60 59.57 -163.19
CA VAL A 613 0.81 59.85 -163.51
C VAL A 613 1.46 58.70 -164.27
N VAL A 614 1.03 57.45 -164.07
CA VAL A 614 1.53 56.27 -164.77
C VAL A 614 0.85 56.09 -166.13
N THR A 615 -0.45 56.37 -166.30
CA THR A 615 -1.04 56.48 -167.65
C THR A 615 -0.47 57.68 -168.38
N LEU A 616 -0.34 58.87 -167.77
CA LEU A 616 0.26 60.00 -168.46
C LEU A 616 1.77 59.83 -168.73
N ARG A 617 2.52 59.07 -167.91
CA ARG A 617 3.91 58.70 -168.22
C ARG A 617 4.00 57.66 -169.31
N LYS A 618 3.16 56.62 -169.28
CA LYS A 618 3.16 55.57 -170.30
C LYS A 618 2.63 56.12 -171.63
N GLU A 619 1.61 56.97 -171.62
CA GLU A 619 1.17 57.75 -172.77
C GLU A 619 2.24 58.76 -173.22
N ASN A 620 2.95 59.45 -172.31
CA ASN A 620 4.08 60.30 -172.74
C ASN A 620 5.26 59.51 -173.28
N GLU A 621 5.57 58.33 -172.74
CA GLU A 621 6.63 57.45 -173.24
C GLU A 621 6.24 56.82 -174.57
N ASP A 622 4.98 56.39 -174.73
CA ASP A 622 4.43 55.88 -175.98
C ASP A 622 4.32 57.01 -177.01
N LEU A 623 3.90 58.22 -176.64
CA LEU A 623 3.92 59.40 -177.51
C LEU A 623 5.36 59.81 -177.85
N ARG A 624 6.31 59.75 -176.90
CA ARG A 624 7.72 60.03 -177.18
C ARG A 624 8.32 58.99 -178.10
N LYS A 625 8.05 57.69 -177.88
CA LYS A 625 8.43 56.61 -178.80
C LYS A 625 7.81 56.83 -180.17
N ARG A 626 6.53 57.18 -180.23
CA ARG A 626 5.81 57.39 -181.49
C ARG A 626 6.26 58.66 -182.21
N VAL A 627 6.62 59.72 -181.48
CA VAL A 627 7.25 60.92 -182.03
C VAL A 627 8.66 60.61 -182.52
N LEU A 628 9.45 59.82 -181.79
CA LEU A 628 10.77 59.36 -182.25
C LEU A 628 10.65 58.45 -183.48
N GLU A 629 9.71 57.52 -183.49
CA GLU A 629 9.40 56.67 -184.65
C GLU A 629 8.89 57.49 -185.82
N LEU A 630 8.07 58.53 -185.60
CA LEU A 630 7.63 59.45 -186.63
C LEU A 630 8.76 60.36 -187.13
N ILE A 631 9.69 60.77 -186.26
CA ILE A 631 10.89 61.54 -186.66
C ILE A 631 11.80 60.64 -187.48
N VAL A 632 12.10 59.42 -187.03
CA VAL A 632 12.90 58.43 -187.75
C VAL A 632 12.23 58.01 -189.05
N SER A 633 10.91 57.80 -189.05
CA SER A 633 10.11 57.51 -190.24
C SER A 633 10.11 58.69 -191.21
N ARG A 634 9.96 59.92 -190.72
CA ARG A 634 10.05 61.15 -191.52
C ARG A 634 11.46 61.34 -192.09
N GLU A 635 12.51 61.07 -191.34
CA GLU A 635 13.90 61.15 -191.81
C GLU A 635 14.20 60.06 -192.84
N ASN A 636 13.69 58.85 -192.65
CA ASN A 636 13.80 57.77 -193.63
C ASN A 636 12.97 58.07 -194.89
N ALA A 637 11.77 58.65 -194.73
CA ALA A 637 10.96 59.13 -195.83
C ALA A 637 11.63 60.29 -196.56
N LEU A 638 12.28 61.23 -195.86
CA LEU A 638 13.05 62.32 -196.46
C LEU A 638 14.30 61.80 -197.18
N LYS A 639 15.01 60.81 -196.62
CA LYS A 639 16.11 60.11 -197.32
C LYS A 639 15.60 59.37 -198.55
N SER A 640 14.44 58.71 -198.45
CA SER A 640 13.78 58.05 -199.58
C SER A 640 13.35 59.05 -200.64
N VAL A 641 12.81 60.22 -200.25
CA VAL A 641 12.46 61.31 -201.17
C VAL A 641 13.71 61.90 -201.81
N TYR A 642 14.81 62.11 -201.07
CA TYR A 642 16.08 62.55 -201.66
C TYR A 642 16.66 61.53 -202.64
N ASN A 643 16.54 60.23 -202.33
CA ASN A 643 16.98 59.15 -203.21
C ASN A 643 16.08 59.04 -204.44
N LEU A 644 14.76 59.11 -204.26
CA LEU A 644 13.79 59.14 -205.34
C LEU A 644 13.92 60.40 -206.19
N GLN A 645 14.29 61.55 -205.62
CA GLN A 645 14.55 62.79 -206.34
C GLN A 645 15.86 62.70 -207.14
N SER A 646 16.88 62.04 -206.60
CA SER A 646 18.11 61.70 -207.35
C SER A 646 17.83 60.70 -208.47
N GLN A 647 17.00 59.68 -208.20
CA GLN A 647 16.54 58.72 -209.21
C GLN A 647 15.61 59.37 -210.25
N LEU A 648 14.76 60.32 -209.87
CA LEU A 648 13.90 61.08 -210.80
C LEU A 648 14.75 61.99 -211.68
N SER A 649 15.77 62.63 -211.12
CA SER A 649 16.74 63.40 -211.92
C SER A 649 17.50 62.51 -212.89
N PHE A 650 17.93 61.32 -212.47
CA PHE A 650 18.58 60.34 -213.33
C PHE A 650 17.62 59.79 -214.41
N LYS A 651 16.39 59.42 -214.02
CA LYS A 651 15.36 58.93 -214.92
C LYS A 651 14.85 60.02 -215.85
N GLN A 652 14.84 61.30 -215.47
CA GLN A 652 14.56 62.40 -216.39
C GLN A 652 15.68 62.57 -217.40
N CYS A 653 16.96 62.40 -217.02
CA CYS A 653 18.06 62.33 -217.99
C CYS A 653 17.90 61.14 -218.94
N GLU A 654 17.53 59.95 -218.44
CA GLU A 654 17.24 58.79 -219.29
C GLU A 654 16.01 59.01 -220.17
N LEU A 655 14.94 59.63 -219.65
CA LEU A 655 13.73 59.93 -220.40
C LEU A 655 14.05 60.90 -221.53
N THR A 656 14.86 61.94 -221.30
CA THR A 656 15.34 62.82 -222.37
C THR A 656 16.25 62.11 -223.38
N SER A 657 16.92 61.02 -222.99
CA SER A 657 17.72 60.19 -223.90
C SER A 657 16.87 59.20 -224.70
N CYS A 658 15.85 58.58 -224.10
CA CYS A 658 14.85 57.73 -224.77
C CYS A 658 13.95 58.56 -225.68
N GLU A 659 13.59 59.77 -225.25
CA GLU A 659 13.00 60.83 -226.05
C GLU A 659 14.03 61.54 -226.95
N HIS A 660 15.25 61.03 -227.10
CA HIS A 660 16.09 61.34 -228.26
C HIS A 660 16.14 60.16 -229.24
N GLN A 661 16.06 58.94 -228.70
CA GLN A 661 15.74 57.75 -229.49
C GLN A 661 14.32 57.83 -230.10
N ILE A 662 13.44 58.68 -229.53
CA ILE A 662 12.22 59.36 -230.06
C ILE A 662 11.87 58.99 -231.49
N GLY A 663 11.73 59.92 -232.41
CA GLY A 663 12.94 60.34 -233.06
C GLY A 663 13.34 59.25 -234.03
N VAL A 664 14.44 58.58 -233.70
CA VAL A 664 15.13 57.66 -234.60
C VAL A 664 14.26 56.45 -234.96
N LEU A 665 13.64 55.79 -233.98
CA LEU A 665 12.86 54.57 -234.24
C LEU A 665 11.49 54.85 -234.85
N SER A 666 10.81 55.91 -234.41
CA SER A 666 9.56 56.34 -235.04
C SER A 666 9.75 56.67 -236.52
N SER A 667 10.88 57.30 -236.90
CA SER A 667 11.23 57.48 -238.32
C SER A 667 11.47 56.16 -239.07
N TYR A 668 12.03 55.15 -238.42
CA TYR A 668 12.30 53.82 -239.02
C TYR A 668 11.03 52.95 -239.16
N LEU A 669 10.08 53.06 -238.23
CA LEU A 669 8.85 52.28 -238.21
C LEU A 669 7.79 52.85 -239.16
N GLU A 670 7.74 54.18 -239.32
CA GLU A 670 6.99 54.83 -240.41
C GLU A 670 7.46 54.37 -241.80
N GLU A 671 8.73 53.95 -241.93
CA GLU A 671 9.25 53.31 -243.14
C GLU A 671 8.70 51.87 -243.33
N LYS A 672 8.62 51.06 -242.26
CA LYS A 672 8.11 49.68 -242.31
C LYS A 672 6.58 49.55 -242.40
N ASN A 673 5.83 50.42 -241.75
CA ASN A 673 4.37 50.54 -241.95
C ASN A 673 4.02 50.78 -243.43
N ARG A 674 4.89 51.47 -244.18
CA ARG A 674 4.74 51.69 -245.63
C ARG A 674 4.98 50.42 -246.46
N GLU A 675 5.72 49.46 -245.92
CA GLU A 675 6.10 48.20 -246.57
C GLU A 675 5.08 47.08 -246.30
N ILE A 676 4.61 46.92 -245.06
CA ILE A 676 3.62 45.90 -244.70
C ILE A 676 2.23 46.20 -245.28
N GLY A 677 1.87 47.49 -245.36
CA GLY A 677 0.65 47.94 -246.05
C GLY A 677 0.55 47.47 -247.51
N LYS A 678 1.69 47.18 -248.17
CA LYS A 678 1.70 46.53 -249.50
C LYS A 678 1.43 45.02 -249.40
N LEU A 679 2.07 44.35 -248.44
CA LEU A 679 2.03 42.89 -248.32
C LEU A 679 0.69 42.31 -247.84
N LYS A 680 -0.06 42.95 -246.94
CA LYS A 680 -1.32 42.34 -246.43
C LYS A 680 -2.53 42.56 -247.33
N GLY A 681 -2.55 43.65 -248.11
CA GLY A 681 -3.50 43.82 -249.21
C GLY A 681 -3.36 42.70 -250.25
N GLU A 682 -2.15 42.16 -250.42
CA GLU A 682 -1.90 40.97 -251.24
C GLU A 682 -2.34 39.69 -250.55
N LEU A 683 -2.13 39.59 -249.23
CA LEU A 683 -2.12 38.27 -248.61
C LEU A 683 -3.48 37.60 -248.53
N CYS A 684 -4.57 38.16 -248.02
CA CYS A 684 -5.75 37.31 -247.82
C CYS A 684 -7.08 37.86 -248.30
N VAL A 685 -6.99 38.84 -249.21
CA VAL A 685 -7.67 38.72 -250.51
C VAL A 685 -7.52 37.31 -251.07
N LEU A 686 -6.34 36.73 -251.04
CA LEU A 686 -6.18 35.37 -251.53
C LEU A 686 -6.83 34.28 -250.65
N ASN A 687 -7.35 34.59 -249.46
CA ASN A 687 -8.10 33.63 -248.65
C ASN A 687 -9.31 34.32 -247.99
N SER A 688 -10.23 34.94 -248.73
CA SER A 688 -11.24 34.29 -249.59
C SER A 688 -12.24 33.41 -248.85
#